data_AF-A0AAW5SGM5-F1
#
_entry.id   AF-A0AAW5SGM5-F1
#
_cell.length_a   1.000
_cell.length_b   1.000
_cell.length_c   1.000
_cell.angle_alpha   90.00
_cell.angle_beta   90.00
_cell.angle_gamma   90.00
#
_symmetry.space_group_name_H-M   'P 1'
#
loop_
_entity.id
_entity.type
_entity.pdbx_description
1 polymer ?
#
loop_
_entity_poly.entity_id
_entity_poly.type
_entity_poly.pdbx_seq_one_letter_code
_entity_poly.pdbx_strand_id
1 'polypeptide(L)'
;MTQLQDTATYSVALSFEDGVTRFVRCRPDQTVADASYRQRINIPLDCRDGACGTCKALCESGRYDGGTYIDDALSADEAAAGFVLPCSMRPRSDLVLQIAGTSDSAKTQAASYTGTLTVLERLSTTTVKIGIEIPNRAELAFLPGQYVNIAVPGTDQTRSYSFSNAPDDDLLTFLIKLTPGGTMSDYLADRAAVGDRITFAGPNGSFFLREADRPVLLLAGGTGVAPILSMLRTMRAAGSVRPVHLIYGVSTDEDLTALDEITETGSTLANFTWDYCVADPASTAPNKGPDRAYVTSLIEPDHLNGGDLAIYLCGPPPMVEAVRSHLAGSGIEPTGFYYEKFGLAKAAAAVTATAQPARDTAPDSVVDEILPVPDARAVTGQTMLPATTFAAAAGTAAHDDSVVIRSLTGQLMAPGGGGGETRPIDTDDGRLLPCGARSVVGQTVLPRVEACTRPDTPTGATAPIVADDGYQIGEEHPEVRESDALFEARSALELGALELTIGRLSSRQLAGYRLLAEATLPYVDGESFVDAAQYTETNAAFHDYLFALTGNAYLLQAYQALDVKGRMSDVLRNATWCDPRCATDHVDIVAAFESGDREAARTLITAHAARSKQTMRRAMAEAAQASTPALITPGRFTGKVVVITGAAQGIGERTARRIHAEGGTVVLADRCELVKELADELAPQGSPAIAVTADLEHSEGADTMIEQAIASFGRVDVLINNVGGAINFKPFTEFSAAEIRAEIDRSLMTTLYSCRAALPAMVRQGRGVIVNISSAATRGVHRIPYSAAKGGINAITASLAMEYAERGIRVVATAPGGTAAPPRRISRGTPDPETAAQQAWFDAHIEQTVESSLLKRYGTLDEQAAAICFLASDEASYITGTVLPVAGGDQG
;
A
#
# COMPACT_ATOMS: atom_id res chain seq x y z
N MET A 1 -33.31 -15.06 -26.93
CA MET A 1 -33.15 -13.63 -27.24
C MET A 1 -33.71 -12.85 -26.07
N THR A 2 -32.85 -12.54 -25.10
CA THR A 2 -33.19 -11.67 -23.97
C THR A 2 -32.22 -10.51 -24.06
N GLN A 3 -32.78 -9.31 -24.16
CA GLN A 3 -32.10 -8.07 -24.53
C GLN A 3 -30.96 -7.72 -23.57
N LEU A 4 -29.84 -7.26 -24.15
CA LEU A 4 -28.78 -6.54 -23.46
C LEU A 4 -29.40 -5.37 -22.67
N GLN A 5 -29.21 -5.36 -21.35
CA GLN A 5 -29.42 -4.16 -20.56
C GLN A 5 -28.23 -3.23 -20.79
N ASP A 6 -28.48 -2.11 -21.47
CA ASP A 6 -27.57 -0.99 -21.62
C ASP A 6 -27.06 -0.55 -20.23
N THR A 7 -25.76 -0.66 -20.00
CA THR A 7 -25.08 0.00 -18.88
C THR A 7 -25.15 1.51 -19.12
N ALA A 8 -26.04 2.20 -18.40
CA ALA A 8 -26.23 3.66 -18.50
C ALA A 8 -24.87 4.38 -18.40
N THR A 9 -24.47 5.07 -19.47
CA THR A 9 -23.21 5.82 -19.55
C THR A 9 -23.56 7.30 -19.65
N TYR A 10 -22.98 8.14 -18.80
CA TYR A 10 -23.26 9.57 -18.76
C TYR A 10 -22.31 10.34 -19.70
N SER A 11 -22.83 11.41 -20.29
CA SER A 11 -22.06 12.37 -21.08
C SER A 11 -21.57 13.48 -20.17
N VAL A 12 -20.25 13.66 -20.07
CA VAL A 12 -19.63 14.76 -19.32
C VAL A 12 -19.03 15.74 -20.31
N ALA A 13 -19.53 16.98 -20.31
CA ALA A 13 -18.95 18.08 -21.07
C ALA A 13 -17.85 18.75 -20.24
N LEU A 14 -16.63 18.78 -20.77
CA LEU A 14 -15.46 19.43 -20.21
C LEU A 14 -15.24 20.73 -20.99
N SER A 15 -15.63 21.85 -20.41
CA SER A 15 -15.43 23.20 -20.96
C SER A 15 -14.09 23.73 -20.48
N PHE A 16 -13.20 24.06 -21.42
CA PHE A 16 -11.86 24.59 -21.15
C PHE A 16 -11.85 26.13 -21.26
N GLU A 17 -10.84 26.76 -20.68
CA GLU A 17 -10.73 28.22 -20.63
C GLU A 17 -10.51 28.89 -22.00
N ASP A 18 -10.03 28.13 -22.99
CA ASP A 18 -9.88 28.55 -24.40
C ASP A 18 -11.22 28.53 -25.18
N GLY A 19 -12.33 28.28 -24.49
CA GLY A 19 -13.68 28.23 -25.06
C GLY A 19 -13.99 26.92 -25.79
N VAL A 20 -13.10 25.93 -25.76
CA VAL A 20 -13.33 24.62 -26.36
C VAL A 20 -14.05 23.71 -25.37
N THR A 21 -15.12 23.04 -25.82
CA THR A 21 -15.79 21.99 -25.04
C THR A 21 -15.48 20.62 -25.62
N ARG A 22 -15.08 19.67 -24.77
CA ARG A 22 -14.90 18.25 -25.13
C ARG A 22 -15.92 17.39 -24.39
N PHE A 23 -16.41 16.35 -25.04
CA PHE A 23 -17.33 15.40 -24.42
C PHE A 23 -16.61 14.11 -24.11
N VAL A 24 -16.77 13.63 -22.88
CA VAL A 24 -16.24 12.34 -22.44
C VAL A 24 -17.37 11.45 -21.95
N ARG A 25 -17.34 10.19 -22.36
CA ARG A 25 -18.27 9.17 -21.85
C ARG A 25 -17.76 8.61 -20.53
N CYS A 26 -18.52 8.81 -19.45
CA CYS A 26 -18.17 8.39 -18.10
C CYS A 26 -19.20 7.38 -17.57
N ARG A 27 -18.72 6.28 -17.00
CA ARG A 27 -19.59 5.25 -16.41
C ARG A 27 -19.95 5.64 -14.97
N PRO A 28 -21.07 5.13 -14.40
CA PRO A 28 -21.50 5.50 -13.04
C PRO A 28 -20.51 5.05 -11.94
N ASP A 29 -19.69 4.03 -12.22
CA ASP A 29 -18.69 3.44 -11.33
C ASP A 29 -17.29 4.05 -11.50
N GLN A 30 -17.12 4.99 -12.44
CA GLN A 30 -15.84 5.58 -12.81
C GLN A 30 -15.76 7.06 -12.39
N THR A 31 -14.56 7.52 -12.03
CA THR A 31 -14.31 8.94 -11.78
C THR A 31 -14.28 9.75 -13.09
N VAL A 32 -14.63 11.02 -13.04
CA VAL A 32 -14.58 11.89 -14.23
C VAL A 32 -13.15 12.03 -14.74
N ALA A 33 -12.15 12.11 -13.85
CA ALA A 33 -10.75 12.16 -14.24
C ALA A 33 -10.31 10.91 -15.01
N ASP A 34 -10.64 9.70 -14.52
CA ASP A 34 -10.29 8.47 -15.23
C ASP A 34 -10.99 8.38 -16.59
N ALA A 35 -12.24 8.83 -16.67
CA ALA A 35 -12.97 8.86 -17.94
C ALA A 35 -12.34 9.82 -18.95
N SER A 36 -11.85 10.97 -18.46
CA SER A 36 -11.15 11.98 -19.24
C SER A 36 -9.80 11.46 -19.76
N TYR A 37 -8.96 10.91 -18.88
CA TYR A 37 -7.66 10.35 -19.24
C TYR A 37 -7.78 9.14 -20.18
N ARG A 38 -8.76 8.26 -19.97
CA ARG A 38 -9.03 7.15 -20.90
C ARG A 38 -9.33 7.63 -22.31
N GLN A 39 -9.95 8.80 -22.45
CA GLN A 39 -10.29 9.40 -23.74
C GLN A 39 -9.23 10.39 -24.23
N ARG A 40 -8.02 10.35 -23.64
CA ARG A 40 -6.86 11.19 -23.98
C ARG A 40 -7.13 12.69 -23.87
N ILE A 41 -7.93 13.05 -22.88
CA ILE A 41 -8.14 14.43 -22.45
C ILE A 41 -7.58 14.52 -21.03
N ASN A 42 -6.34 14.97 -20.91
CA ASN A 42 -5.58 15.02 -19.67
C ASN A 42 -5.93 16.31 -18.91
N ILE A 43 -7.11 16.36 -18.29
CA ILE A 43 -7.45 17.46 -17.39
C ILE A 43 -6.41 17.55 -16.25
N PRO A 44 -6.17 18.73 -15.65
CA PRO A 44 -5.22 18.87 -14.56
C PRO A 44 -5.43 17.80 -13.47
N LEU A 45 -4.38 17.08 -13.09
CA LEU A 45 -4.45 15.95 -12.16
C LEU A 45 -3.05 15.61 -11.64
N ASP A 46 -2.92 15.31 -10.34
CA ASP A 46 -1.66 14.84 -9.73
C ASP A 46 -1.89 13.62 -8.82
N CYS A 47 -2.30 13.80 -7.56
CA CYS A 47 -2.41 12.74 -6.55
C CYS A 47 -3.44 11.62 -6.82
N ARG A 48 -4.51 11.93 -7.57
CA ARG A 48 -5.68 11.06 -7.83
C ARG A 48 -6.47 10.55 -6.61
N ASP A 49 -6.15 10.99 -5.40
CA ASP A 49 -6.77 10.53 -4.13
C ASP A 49 -7.59 11.61 -3.42
N GLY A 50 -7.71 12.80 -4.03
CA GLY A 50 -8.42 13.92 -3.42
C GLY A 50 -7.61 14.67 -2.34
N ALA A 51 -6.26 14.56 -2.36
CA ALA A 51 -5.38 15.26 -1.42
C ALA A 51 -4.77 16.57 -1.95
N CYS A 52 -4.39 16.66 -3.23
CA CYS A 52 -3.62 17.81 -3.75
C CYS A 52 -4.46 19.00 -4.21
N GLY A 53 -5.74 18.79 -4.54
CA GLY A 53 -6.61 19.83 -5.14
C GLY A 53 -6.31 20.21 -6.60
N THR A 54 -5.24 19.72 -7.24
CA THR A 54 -4.85 20.09 -8.62
C THR A 54 -5.96 19.88 -9.66
N CYS A 55 -6.81 18.87 -9.48
CA CYS A 55 -7.89 18.58 -10.43
C CYS A 55 -9.14 19.46 -10.28
N LYS A 56 -9.16 20.39 -9.32
CA LYS A 56 -10.33 21.21 -9.01
C LYS A 56 -10.97 21.83 -10.25
N ALA A 57 -12.27 21.62 -10.38
CA ALA A 57 -13.11 22.06 -11.48
C ALA A 57 -14.42 22.62 -10.92
N LEU A 58 -15.12 23.44 -11.70
CA LEU A 58 -16.46 23.93 -11.32
C LEU A 58 -17.53 23.09 -12.01
N CYS A 59 -18.49 22.56 -11.26
CA CYS A 59 -19.63 21.83 -11.82
C CYS A 59 -20.79 22.77 -12.09
N GLU A 60 -21.03 23.10 -13.37
CA GLU A 60 -22.14 24.00 -13.76
C GLU A 60 -23.50 23.32 -13.69
N SER A 61 -23.56 22.02 -14.02
CA SER A 61 -24.81 21.27 -14.01
C SER A 61 -24.62 19.77 -13.91
N GLY A 62 -25.66 19.10 -13.39
CA GLY A 62 -25.77 17.66 -13.25
C GLY A 62 -25.59 17.17 -11.81
N ARG A 63 -25.84 15.88 -11.59
CA ARG A 63 -25.76 15.21 -10.28
C ARG A 63 -24.57 14.29 -10.26
N TYR A 64 -23.88 14.27 -9.13
CA TYR A 64 -22.67 13.50 -8.94
C TYR A 64 -22.53 13.02 -7.50
N ASP A 65 -21.64 12.06 -7.33
CA ASP A 65 -21.08 11.63 -6.06
C ASP A 65 -19.70 12.27 -5.95
N GLY A 66 -19.45 13.10 -4.94
CA GLY A 66 -18.21 13.85 -4.78
C GLY A 66 -17.01 12.99 -4.38
N GLY A 67 -17.25 11.75 -3.94
CA GLY A 67 -16.23 10.86 -3.41
C GLY A 67 -15.59 11.38 -2.11
N THR A 68 -14.44 10.81 -1.77
CA THR A 68 -13.67 11.20 -0.59
C THR A 68 -12.54 12.14 -0.98
N TYR A 69 -12.31 13.19 -0.18
CA TYR A 69 -11.23 14.15 -0.33
C TYR A 69 -10.96 14.83 1.02
N ILE A 70 -9.79 15.45 1.18
CA ILE A 70 -9.44 16.22 2.37
C ILE A 70 -9.82 17.69 2.20
N ASP A 71 -10.09 18.38 3.31
CA ASP A 71 -10.50 19.80 3.31
C ASP A 71 -9.43 20.73 2.68
N ASP A 72 -8.14 20.36 2.78
CA ASP A 72 -7.04 21.07 2.11
C ASP A 72 -7.18 21.09 0.57
N ALA A 73 -7.75 20.04 -0.01
CA ALA A 73 -7.91 19.88 -1.45
C ALA A 73 -9.17 20.59 -1.98
N LEU A 74 -10.29 20.48 -1.25
CA LEU A 74 -11.56 21.12 -1.55
C LEU A 74 -12.29 21.44 -0.25
N SER A 75 -12.36 22.72 0.10
CA SER A 75 -12.98 23.13 1.36
C SER A 75 -14.51 23.06 1.32
N ALA A 76 -15.16 23.04 2.48
CA ALA A 76 -16.63 23.05 2.57
C ALA A 76 -17.27 24.23 1.82
N ASP A 77 -16.68 25.42 1.89
CA ASP A 77 -17.17 26.62 1.20
C ASP A 77 -17.02 26.51 -0.33
N GLU A 78 -15.94 25.91 -0.81
CA GLU A 78 -15.72 25.68 -2.24
C GLU A 78 -16.68 24.65 -2.79
N ALA A 79 -16.91 23.56 -2.06
CA ALA A 79 -17.91 22.56 -2.42
C ALA A 79 -19.32 23.18 -2.46
N ALA A 80 -19.66 24.07 -1.51
CA ALA A 80 -20.92 24.80 -1.51
C ALA A 80 -21.04 25.78 -2.68
N ALA A 81 -19.94 26.36 -3.15
CA ALA A 81 -19.86 27.19 -4.35
C ALA A 81 -19.90 26.39 -5.67
N GLY A 82 -19.98 25.06 -5.61
CA GLY A 82 -20.10 24.18 -6.77
C GLY A 82 -18.77 23.65 -7.32
N PHE A 83 -17.65 23.87 -6.63
CA PHE A 83 -16.37 23.26 -7.00
C PHE A 83 -16.36 21.76 -6.67
N VAL A 84 -15.65 21.00 -7.49
CA VAL A 84 -15.54 19.54 -7.43
C VAL A 84 -14.12 19.08 -7.71
N LEU A 85 -13.79 17.86 -7.28
CA LEU A 85 -12.55 17.17 -7.64
C LEU A 85 -12.86 16.01 -8.59
N PRO A 86 -12.64 16.15 -9.91
CA PRO A 86 -12.82 15.09 -10.91
C PRO A 86 -12.17 13.75 -10.58
N CYS A 87 -11.10 13.73 -9.77
CA CYS A 87 -10.45 12.48 -9.33
C CYS A 87 -11.23 11.69 -8.29
N SER A 88 -12.10 12.35 -7.51
CA SER A 88 -12.99 11.71 -6.54
C SER A 88 -14.44 11.65 -7.07
N MET A 89 -14.79 12.53 -8.00
CA MET A 89 -16.14 12.73 -8.54
C MET A 89 -16.60 11.60 -9.48
N ARG A 90 -17.77 10.99 -9.21
CA ARG A 90 -18.45 10.03 -10.10
C ARG A 90 -19.82 10.55 -10.57
N PRO A 91 -20.17 10.45 -11.86
CA PRO A 91 -21.44 10.98 -12.37
C PRO A 91 -22.65 10.14 -11.95
N ARG A 92 -23.76 10.82 -11.60
CA ARG A 92 -25.11 10.25 -11.41
C ARG A 92 -26.12 10.78 -12.45
N SER A 93 -25.69 11.71 -13.30
CA SER A 93 -26.35 12.16 -14.53
C SER A 93 -25.29 12.66 -15.51
N ASP A 94 -25.71 13.15 -16.68
CA ASP A 94 -24.86 13.98 -17.53
C ASP A 94 -24.39 15.22 -16.74
N LEU A 95 -23.14 15.63 -16.97
CA LEU A 95 -22.44 16.69 -16.23
C LEU A 95 -21.88 17.74 -17.19
N VAL A 96 -21.75 18.97 -16.71
CA VAL A 96 -20.96 20.03 -17.36
C VAL A 96 -19.95 20.57 -16.35
N LEU A 97 -18.66 20.44 -16.67
CA LEU A 97 -17.55 20.87 -15.84
C LEU A 97 -16.74 21.97 -16.54
N GLN A 98 -16.42 23.04 -15.84
CA GLN A 98 -15.37 23.98 -16.23
C GLN A 98 -14.03 23.50 -15.69
N ILE A 99 -13.09 23.22 -16.59
CA ILE A 99 -11.76 22.74 -16.26
C ILE A 99 -10.80 23.93 -16.21
N ALA A 100 -10.04 24.05 -15.11
CA ALA A 100 -9.02 25.08 -14.90
C ALA A 100 -7.75 24.81 -15.74
N GLY A 101 -7.90 24.80 -17.06
CA GLY A 101 -6.87 24.51 -18.05
C GLY A 101 -7.33 24.83 -19.48
N THR A 102 -6.41 24.81 -20.44
CA THR A 102 -6.74 24.95 -21.87
C THR A 102 -6.89 23.57 -22.51
N SER A 103 -7.61 23.49 -23.64
CA SER A 103 -7.75 22.21 -24.35
C SER A 103 -6.44 21.73 -24.97
N ASP A 104 -5.49 22.63 -25.21
CA ASP A 104 -4.14 22.30 -25.66
C ASP A 104 -3.25 21.77 -24.53
N SER A 105 -3.33 22.32 -23.32
CA SER A 105 -2.64 21.73 -22.16
C SER A 105 -3.22 20.36 -21.79
N ALA A 106 -4.52 20.14 -22.02
CA ALA A 106 -5.12 18.83 -21.83
C ALA A 106 -4.67 17.76 -22.87
N LYS A 107 -3.87 18.13 -23.88
CA LYS A 107 -3.27 17.18 -24.83
C LYS A 107 -1.83 16.80 -24.46
N THR A 108 -1.17 17.56 -23.58
CA THR A 108 0.20 17.23 -23.15
C THR A 108 0.16 16.10 -22.14
N GLN A 109 1.09 15.15 -22.26
CA GLN A 109 1.25 14.06 -21.29
C GLN A 109 2.44 14.38 -20.39
N ALA A 110 2.27 14.20 -19.08
CA ALA A 110 3.40 14.20 -18.16
C ALA A 110 4.37 13.08 -18.58
N ALA A 111 5.61 13.45 -18.86
CA ALA A 111 6.67 12.53 -19.27
C ALA A 111 7.82 12.56 -18.24
N SER A 112 8.60 11.50 -18.22
CA SER A 112 9.81 11.42 -17.39
C SER A 112 11.00 11.94 -18.19
N TYR A 113 11.75 12.84 -17.58
CA TYR A 113 12.96 13.43 -18.15
C TYR A 113 14.14 13.14 -17.23
N THR A 114 15.32 12.96 -17.83
CA THR A 114 16.57 12.80 -17.11
C THR A 114 17.56 13.82 -17.62
N GLY A 115 18.13 14.59 -16.70
CA GLY A 115 19.07 15.67 -16.99
C GLY A 115 20.28 15.65 -16.06
N THR A 116 21.13 16.65 -16.27
CA THR A 116 22.35 16.86 -15.49
C THR A 116 22.21 18.15 -14.70
N LEU A 117 22.55 18.10 -13.41
CA LEU A 117 22.65 19.27 -12.54
C LEU A 117 23.84 20.13 -12.98
N THR A 118 23.59 21.29 -13.58
CA THR A 118 24.64 22.19 -14.09
C THR A 118 24.83 23.43 -13.23
N VAL A 119 23.79 23.83 -12.48
CA VAL A 119 23.86 24.94 -11.52
C VAL A 119 23.44 24.44 -10.15
N LEU A 120 24.25 24.75 -9.13
CA LEU A 120 23.96 24.53 -7.72
C LEU A 120 24.46 25.75 -6.94
N GLU A 121 23.55 26.64 -6.58
CA GLU A 121 23.85 27.92 -5.96
C GLU A 121 23.10 28.05 -4.63
N ARG A 122 23.82 28.37 -3.54
CA ARG A 122 23.22 28.62 -2.24
C ARG A 122 22.91 30.10 -2.10
N LEU A 123 21.64 30.45 -2.24
CA LEU A 123 21.17 31.83 -2.12
C LEU A 123 21.15 32.28 -0.66
N SER A 124 20.85 31.36 0.27
CA SER A 124 20.91 31.60 1.71
C SER A 124 21.15 30.30 2.49
N THR A 125 21.15 30.39 3.81
CA THR A 125 21.13 29.24 4.74
C THR A 125 19.90 28.36 4.55
N THR A 126 18.79 28.93 4.10
CA THR A 126 17.49 28.25 3.97
C THR A 126 17.08 27.96 2.53
N THR A 127 17.78 28.46 1.51
CA THR A 127 17.32 28.36 0.12
C THR A 127 18.45 28.06 -0.87
N VAL A 128 18.21 27.11 -1.77
CA VAL A 128 19.13 26.68 -2.83
C VAL A 128 18.45 26.83 -4.20
N LYS A 129 19.21 27.34 -5.16
CA LYS A 129 18.85 27.35 -6.58
C LYS A 129 19.57 26.22 -7.30
N ILE A 130 18.82 25.44 -8.07
CA ILE A 130 19.38 24.40 -8.94
C ILE A 130 19.02 24.67 -10.40
N GLY A 131 19.91 24.26 -11.31
CA GLY A 131 19.72 24.30 -12.75
C GLY A 131 19.99 22.94 -13.37
N ILE A 132 19.07 22.45 -14.20
CA ILE A 132 19.12 21.13 -14.82
C ILE A 132 19.04 21.29 -16.33
N GLU A 133 20.02 20.72 -17.03
CA GLU A 133 20.00 20.60 -18.49
C GLU A 133 19.50 19.22 -18.89
N ILE A 134 18.58 19.17 -19.86
CA ILE A 134 18.03 17.93 -20.41
C ILE A 134 18.34 17.82 -21.92
N PRO A 135 18.71 16.63 -22.42
CA PRO A 135 19.08 16.45 -23.83
C PRO A 135 17.89 16.60 -24.80
N ASN A 136 16.67 16.33 -24.34
CA ASN A 136 15.42 16.41 -25.11
C ASN A 136 14.57 17.62 -24.72
N ARG A 137 15.20 18.78 -24.50
CA ARG A 137 14.54 20.01 -24.02
C ARG A 137 13.31 20.43 -24.82
N ALA A 138 13.36 20.28 -26.14
CA ALA A 138 12.27 20.65 -27.04
C ALA A 138 10.99 19.79 -26.86
N GLU A 139 11.09 18.63 -26.21
CA GLU A 139 9.95 17.75 -25.93
C GLU A 139 9.23 18.13 -24.63
N LEU A 140 9.83 18.97 -23.78
CA LEU A 140 9.24 19.46 -22.53
C LEU A 140 8.54 20.80 -22.79
N ALA A 141 7.23 20.74 -23.05
CA ALA A 141 6.38 21.93 -23.12
C ALA A 141 5.62 22.10 -21.79
N PHE A 142 5.82 23.22 -21.09
CA PHE A 142 5.14 23.56 -19.84
C PHE A 142 4.60 24.99 -19.87
N LEU A 143 3.59 25.27 -19.06
CA LEU A 143 3.03 26.62 -18.89
C LEU A 143 3.67 27.29 -17.66
N PRO A 144 3.96 28.61 -17.72
CA PRO A 144 4.70 29.29 -16.66
C PRO A 144 3.87 29.33 -15.37
N GLY A 145 4.40 28.68 -14.33
CA GLY A 145 3.73 28.43 -13.06
C GLY A 145 3.62 26.94 -12.69
N GLN A 146 3.72 26.05 -13.68
CA GLN A 146 3.70 24.61 -13.48
C GLN A 146 4.94 24.07 -12.73
N TYR A 147 4.84 22.83 -12.26
CA TYR A 147 5.90 22.14 -11.53
C TYR A 147 6.22 20.77 -12.10
N VAL A 148 7.31 20.18 -11.60
CA VAL A 148 7.69 18.77 -11.85
C VAL A 148 7.93 18.05 -10.52
N ASN A 149 7.79 16.73 -10.55
CA ASN A 149 8.15 15.87 -9.44
C ASN A 149 9.58 15.38 -9.64
N ILE A 150 10.54 15.97 -8.91
CA ILE A 150 11.96 15.63 -8.96
C ILE A 150 12.24 14.44 -8.02
N ALA A 151 12.83 13.37 -8.55
CA ALA A 151 13.31 12.24 -7.77
C ALA A 151 14.54 12.64 -6.95
N VAL A 152 14.56 12.28 -5.66
CA VAL A 152 15.67 12.58 -4.76
C VAL A 152 16.80 11.56 -4.97
N PRO A 153 17.99 11.96 -5.44
CA PRO A 153 19.06 11.02 -5.77
C PRO A 153 19.47 10.12 -4.60
N GLY A 154 19.46 8.81 -4.86
CA GLY A 154 19.79 7.76 -3.88
C GLY A 154 18.60 7.30 -3.03
N THR A 155 17.38 7.71 -3.35
CA THR A 155 16.14 7.26 -2.68
C THR A 155 15.01 7.06 -3.70
N ASP A 156 13.94 6.39 -3.31
CA ASP A 156 12.73 6.23 -4.14
C ASP A 156 11.72 7.38 -3.95
N GLN A 157 12.10 8.44 -3.24
CA GLN A 157 11.22 9.56 -2.93
C GLN A 157 11.24 10.60 -4.06
N THR A 158 10.08 11.22 -4.33
CA THR A 158 9.95 12.38 -5.23
C THR A 158 9.44 13.62 -4.50
N ARG A 159 9.78 14.82 -5.00
CA ARG A 159 9.34 16.10 -4.45
C ARG A 159 8.94 17.06 -5.56
N SER A 160 7.86 17.79 -5.34
CA SER A 160 7.31 18.75 -6.31
C SER A 160 8.04 20.07 -6.24
N TYR A 161 8.54 20.56 -7.37
CA TYR A 161 9.23 21.84 -7.49
C TYR A 161 8.78 22.59 -8.75
N SER A 162 8.32 23.83 -8.55
CA SER A 162 7.89 24.73 -9.63
C SER A 162 9.08 25.26 -10.42
N PHE A 163 8.92 25.37 -11.74
CA PHE A 163 9.89 26.03 -12.60
C PHE A 163 10.04 27.51 -12.21
N SER A 164 11.28 28.02 -12.22
CA SER A 164 11.58 29.45 -12.09
C SER A 164 12.09 30.10 -13.39
N ASN A 165 12.35 29.30 -14.43
CA ASN A 165 12.72 29.76 -15.78
C ASN A 165 11.49 29.94 -16.68
N ALA A 166 11.66 30.60 -17.84
CA ALA A 166 10.62 30.68 -18.86
C ALA A 166 10.48 29.37 -19.66
N PRO A 167 9.30 29.07 -20.23
CA PRO A 167 9.05 27.88 -21.05
C PRO A 167 9.99 27.67 -22.24
N ASP A 168 10.61 28.73 -22.74
CA ASP A 168 11.53 28.67 -23.89
C ASP A 168 13.01 28.69 -23.48
N ASP A 169 13.32 28.79 -22.17
CA ASP A 169 14.70 28.76 -21.69
C ASP A 169 15.29 27.34 -21.78
N ASP A 170 16.53 27.22 -22.26
CA ASP A 170 17.23 25.93 -22.37
C ASP A 170 17.50 25.28 -21.00
N LEU A 171 17.87 26.09 -20.00
CA LEU A 171 18.18 25.66 -18.65
C LEU A 171 16.92 25.67 -17.77
N LEU A 172 16.57 24.52 -17.18
CA LEU A 172 15.46 24.42 -16.24
C LEU A 172 15.95 24.81 -14.84
N THR A 173 15.35 25.82 -14.21
CA THR A 173 15.77 26.29 -12.89
C THR A 173 14.68 26.13 -11.83
N PHE A 174 15.09 25.84 -10.59
CA PHE A 174 14.20 25.63 -9.46
C PHE A 174 14.75 26.34 -8.21
N LEU A 175 13.87 26.85 -7.35
CA LEU A 175 14.22 27.39 -6.03
C LEU A 175 13.66 26.47 -4.94
N ILE A 176 14.54 25.98 -4.07
CA ILE A 176 14.23 24.93 -3.11
C ILE A 176 14.54 25.42 -1.70
N LYS A 177 13.54 25.39 -0.83
CA LYS A 177 13.72 25.68 0.60
C LYS A 177 14.33 24.46 1.28
N LEU A 178 15.44 24.65 1.96
CA LEU A 178 16.06 23.67 2.83
C LEU A 178 15.25 23.58 4.13
N THR A 179 14.70 22.39 4.38
CA THR A 179 13.97 22.08 5.61
C THR A 179 14.79 21.07 6.39
N PRO A 180 15.06 21.29 7.70
CA PRO A 180 15.78 20.32 8.52
C PRO A 180 15.11 18.93 8.48
N GLY A 181 15.88 17.88 8.19
CA GLY A 181 15.37 16.50 8.07
C GLY A 181 14.62 16.20 6.76
N GLY A 182 14.60 17.14 5.80
CA GLY A 182 13.99 16.90 4.50
C GLY A 182 14.93 16.12 3.56
N THR A 183 14.51 14.97 3.03
CA THR A 183 15.37 14.10 2.21
C THR A 183 16.01 14.82 0.99
N MET A 184 15.27 15.68 0.29
CA MET A 184 15.83 16.51 -0.78
C MET A 184 16.75 17.60 -0.22
N SER A 185 16.39 18.19 0.91
CA SER A 185 17.20 19.21 1.59
C SER A 185 18.54 18.63 2.03
N ASP A 186 18.58 17.41 2.57
CA ASP A 186 19.82 16.71 2.95
C ASP A 186 20.68 16.39 1.73
N TYR A 187 20.07 15.96 0.61
CA TYR A 187 20.78 15.79 -0.64
C TYR A 187 21.44 17.10 -1.10
N LEU A 188 20.66 18.19 -1.19
CA LEU A 188 21.16 19.49 -1.64
C LEU A 188 22.14 20.13 -0.65
N ALA A 189 22.00 19.84 0.64
CA ALA A 189 22.86 20.35 1.70
C ALA A 189 24.22 19.64 1.73
N ASP A 190 24.26 18.32 1.56
CA ASP A 190 25.46 17.56 1.92
C ASP A 190 26.08 16.77 0.75
N ARG A 191 25.27 16.39 -0.25
CA ARG A 191 25.67 15.40 -1.28
C ARG A 191 25.69 15.93 -2.71
N ALA A 192 24.86 16.92 -3.02
CA ALA A 192 24.66 17.38 -4.40
C ALA A 192 25.92 18.02 -4.97
N ALA A 193 26.26 17.64 -6.20
CA ALA A 193 27.37 18.21 -6.95
C ALA A 193 26.97 18.50 -8.41
N VAL A 194 27.54 19.56 -8.98
CA VAL A 194 27.43 19.82 -10.42
C VAL A 194 27.96 18.60 -11.19
N GLY A 195 27.16 18.09 -12.12
CA GLY A 195 27.38 16.84 -12.85
C GLY A 195 26.45 15.70 -12.40
N ASP A 196 25.72 15.84 -11.29
CA ASP A 196 24.79 14.82 -10.83
C ASP A 196 23.63 14.59 -11.81
N ARG A 197 23.21 13.33 -11.93
CA ARG A 197 22.06 12.95 -12.77
C ARG A 197 20.76 13.13 -12.00
N ILE A 198 19.89 14.01 -12.48
CA ILE A 198 18.58 14.30 -11.89
C ILE A 198 17.47 13.77 -12.80
N THR A 199 16.49 13.08 -12.22
CA THR A 199 15.30 12.58 -12.94
C THR A 199 14.05 13.24 -12.39
N PHE A 200 13.13 13.63 -13.25
CA PHE A 200 11.87 14.25 -12.85
C PHE A 200 10.73 13.91 -13.81
N ALA A 201 9.49 14.01 -13.33
CA ALA A 201 8.28 13.78 -14.12
C ALA A 201 7.36 15.01 -14.13
N GLY A 202 6.82 15.36 -15.30
CA GLY A 202 5.87 16.46 -15.48
C GLY A 202 5.80 16.94 -16.94
N PRO A 203 5.29 18.16 -17.20
CA PRO A 203 4.85 19.15 -16.21
C PRO A 203 3.49 18.82 -15.58
N ASN A 204 3.27 19.31 -14.37
CA ASN A 204 2.03 19.17 -13.59
C ASN A 204 1.57 20.54 -13.09
N GLY A 205 0.32 20.62 -12.61
CA GLY A 205 -0.24 21.82 -11.99
C GLY A 205 -1.21 22.61 -12.89
N SER A 206 -2.24 23.17 -12.26
CA SER A 206 -3.24 24.08 -12.86
C SER A 206 -2.94 25.56 -12.61
N PHE A 207 -1.94 25.85 -11.77
CA PHE A 207 -1.42 27.19 -11.53
C PHE A 207 -0.47 27.61 -12.66
N PHE A 208 -0.96 28.44 -13.59
CA PHE A 208 -0.16 28.96 -14.69
C PHE A 208 -0.68 30.32 -15.18
N LEU A 209 0.18 31.12 -15.80
CA LEU A 209 -0.20 32.42 -16.35
C LEU A 209 -1.24 32.29 -17.46
N ARG A 210 -2.40 32.95 -17.29
CA ARG A 210 -3.43 33.02 -18.32
C ARG A 210 -3.12 34.08 -19.38
N GLU A 211 -3.54 33.82 -20.62
CA GLU A 211 -3.28 34.71 -21.77
C GLU A 211 -4.01 36.05 -21.69
N ALA A 212 -5.08 36.15 -20.88
CA ALA A 212 -5.91 37.36 -20.76
C ALA A 212 -5.08 38.63 -20.48
N ASP A 213 -5.31 39.68 -21.27
CA ASP A 213 -4.56 40.94 -21.20
C ASP A 213 -5.15 41.91 -20.18
N ARG A 214 -5.14 41.50 -18.90
CA ARG A 214 -5.66 42.25 -17.76
C ARG A 214 -4.56 42.54 -16.73
N PRO A 215 -4.75 43.52 -15.83
CA PRO A 215 -3.83 43.74 -14.71
C PRO A 215 -3.64 42.48 -13.87
N VAL A 216 -2.41 42.32 -13.35
CA VAL A 216 -2.03 41.14 -12.58
C VAL A 216 -1.46 41.53 -11.22
N LEU A 217 -1.98 40.92 -10.15
CA LEU A 217 -1.41 40.97 -8.81
C LEU A 217 -0.77 39.61 -8.49
N LEU A 218 0.54 39.60 -8.27
CA LEU A 218 1.34 38.42 -7.95
C LEU A 218 1.67 38.43 -6.47
N LEU A 219 1.36 37.37 -5.76
CA LEU A 219 1.58 37.24 -4.32
C LEU A 219 2.44 35.99 -4.06
N ALA A 220 3.60 36.16 -3.43
CA ALA A 220 4.56 35.08 -3.21
C ALA A 220 4.95 34.95 -1.74
N GLY A 221 5.04 33.72 -1.24
CA GLY A 221 5.53 33.39 0.09
C GLY A 221 6.76 32.49 0.06
N GLY A 222 7.91 32.93 0.57
CA GLY A 222 9.16 32.16 0.55
C GLY A 222 9.52 31.67 -0.86
N THR A 223 9.81 30.37 -1.03
CA THR A 223 10.11 29.80 -2.36
C THR A 223 8.93 29.77 -3.32
N GLY A 224 7.72 30.18 -2.88
CA GLY A 224 6.58 30.45 -3.78
C GLY A 224 6.85 31.54 -4.82
N VAL A 225 7.97 32.26 -4.72
CA VAL A 225 8.45 33.18 -5.76
C VAL A 225 8.92 32.45 -7.03
N ALA A 226 9.25 31.15 -6.98
CA ALA A 226 9.70 30.38 -8.14
C ALA A 226 8.73 30.41 -9.33
N PRO A 227 7.46 29.96 -9.20
CA PRO A 227 6.52 30.00 -10.32
C PRO A 227 6.24 31.43 -10.77
N ILE A 228 6.30 32.41 -9.86
CA ILE A 228 6.12 33.83 -10.18
C ILE A 228 7.25 34.37 -11.07
N LEU A 229 8.50 33.98 -10.83
CA LEU A 229 9.62 34.31 -11.71
C LEU A 229 9.43 33.73 -13.12
N SER A 230 8.92 32.49 -13.22
CA SER A 230 8.58 31.89 -14.51
C SER A 230 7.53 32.71 -15.28
N MET A 231 6.48 33.17 -14.58
CA MET A 231 5.45 34.06 -15.16
C MET A 231 6.02 35.41 -15.59
N LEU A 232 6.81 36.07 -14.74
CA LEU A 232 7.42 37.38 -15.04
C LEU A 232 8.35 37.30 -16.26
N ARG A 233 9.21 36.28 -16.32
CA ARG A 233 10.11 36.05 -17.45
C ARG A 233 9.35 35.79 -18.76
N THR A 234 8.26 35.04 -18.69
CA THR A 234 7.39 34.78 -19.85
C THR A 234 6.70 36.05 -20.33
N MET A 235 6.15 36.86 -19.41
CA MET A 235 5.56 38.16 -19.76
C MET A 235 6.58 39.11 -20.39
N ARG A 236 7.82 39.11 -19.87
CA ARG A 236 8.92 39.89 -20.45
C ARG A 236 9.26 39.43 -21.86
N ALA A 237 9.42 38.12 -22.07
CA ALA A 237 9.74 37.54 -23.38
C ALA A 237 8.64 37.83 -24.41
N ALA A 238 7.36 37.81 -23.99
CA ALA A 238 6.22 38.15 -24.81
C ALA A 238 6.04 39.67 -25.06
N GLY A 239 6.82 40.53 -24.40
CA GLY A 239 6.69 41.99 -24.53
C GLY A 239 5.39 42.54 -23.94
N SER A 240 4.90 41.93 -22.85
CA SER A 240 3.64 42.33 -22.23
C SER A 240 3.66 43.77 -21.72
N VAL A 241 2.55 44.48 -21.92
CA VAL A 241 2.35 45.87 -21.46
C VAL A 241 1.32 45.99 -20.33
N ARG A 242 0.78 44.85 -19.86
CA ARG A 242 -0.21 44.83 -18.79
C ARG A 242 0.37 45.37 -17.47
N PRO A 243 -0.41 46.08 -16.65
CA PRO A 243 0.04 46.44 -15.30
C PRO A 243 0.30 45.19 -14.45
N VAL A 244 1.46 45.11 -13.81
CA VAL A 244 1.83 43.98 -12.94
C VAL A 244 2.36 44.52 -11.61
N HIS A 245 1.81 44.03 -10.51
CA HIS A 245 2.32 44.30 -9.16
C HIS A 245 2.66 43.00 -8.45
N LEU A 246 3.86 42.89 -7.86
CA LEU A 246 4.30 41.74 -7.06
C LEU A 246 4.46 42.13 -5.58
N ILE A 247 3.87 41.34 -4.68
CA ILE A 247 4.14 41.42 -3.24
C ILE A 247 4.80 40.12 -2.79
N TYR A 248 6.04 40.21 -2.32
CA TYR A 248 6.83 39.07 -1.88
C TYR A 248 7.02 39.05 -0.35
N GLY A 249 6.42 38.07 0.34
CA GLY A 249 6.52 37.93 1.79
C GLY A 249 7.42 36.78 2.23
N VAL A 250 8.22 37.02 3.27
CA VAL A 250 9.03 35.98 3.92
C VAL A 250 9.04 36.10 5.44
N SER A 251 9.48 35.04 6.12
CA SER A 251 9.52 35.02 7.58
C SER A 251 10.70 35.80 8.16
N THR A 252 11.90 35.62 7.61
CA THR A 252 13.15 36.23 8.09
C THR A 252 13.94 36.83 6.93
N ASP A 253 14.93 37.68 7.22
CA ASP A 253 15.82 38.25 6.19
C ASP A 253 16.59 37.16 5.41
N GLU A 254 16.86 36.00 6.02
CA GLU A 254 17.54 34.87 5.37
C GLU A 254 16.67 34.18 4.30
N ASP A 255 15.35 34.32 4.39
CA ASP A 255 14.42 33.76 3.40
C ASP A 255 14.25 34.69 2.19
N LEU A 256 14.71 35.96 2.25
CA LEU A 256 14.70 36.87 1.10
C LEU A 256 15.72 36.43 0.05
N THR A 257 15.22 35.86 -1.04
CA THR A 257 16.03 35.35 -2.15
C THR A 257 15.52 35.85 -3.49
N ALA A 258 16.36 35.76 -4.52
CA ALA A 258 16.06 36.17 -5.90
C ALA A 258 15.69 37.65 -6.10
N LEU A 259 16.04 38.55 -5.18
CA LEU A 259 15.75 39.99 -5.29
C LEU A 259 16.39 40.63 -6.53
N ASP A 260 17.63 40.25 -6.84
CA ASP A 260 18.33 40.73 -8.03
C ASP A 260 17.63 40.26 -9.31
N GLU A 261 17.15 39.02 -9.34
CA GLU A 261 16.42 38.46 -10.49
C GLU A 261 15.07 39.15 -10.70
N ILE A 262 14.34 39.45 -9.61
CA ILE A 262 13.08 40.22 -9.65
C ILE A 262 13.36 41.63 -10.19
N THR A 263 14.42 42.27 -9.68
CA THR A 263 14.80 43.63 -10.09
C THR A 263 15.21 43.67 -11.57
N GLU A 264 16.03 42.72 -12.01
CA GLU A 264 16.49 42.62 -13.40
C GLU A 264 15.32 42.33 -14.35
N THR A 265 14.49 41.33 -14.03
CA THR A 265 13.31 40.97 -14.82
C THR A 265 12.32 42.13 -14.87
N GLY A 266 12.13 42.81 -13.75
CA GLY A 266 11.24 43.96 -13.62
C GLY A 266 11.69 45.20 -14.37
N SER A 267 13.00 45.48 -14.43
CA SER A 267 13.56 46.67 -15.11
C SER A 267 13.24 46.76 -16.61
N THR A 268 12.88 45.62 -17.21
CA THR A 268 12.62 45.46 -18.64
C THR A 268 11.15 45.14 -18.94
N LEU A 269 10.34 44.86 -17.91
CA LEU A 269 8.90 44.63 -18.05
C LEU A 269 8.16 45.97 -17.91
N ALA A 270 7.37 46.33 -18.93
CA ALA A 270 6.59 47.57 -18.89
C ALA A 270 5.54 47.50 -17.76
N ASN A 271 5.37 48.61 -17.03
CA ASN A 271 4.35 48.74 -15.98
C ASN A 271 4.45 47.71 -14.83
N PHE A 272 5.67 47.28 -14.50
CA PHE A 272 5.94 46.41 -13.35
C PHE A 272 6.33 47.20 -12.10
N THR A 273 5.70 46.87 -10.97
CA THR A 273 6.05 47.35 -9.64
C THR A 273 6.12 46.17 -8.67
N TRP A 274 6.90 46.29 -7.60
CA TRP A 274 6.95 45.25 -6.60
C TRP A 274 7.37 45.76 -5.24
N ASP A 275 6.88 45.07 -4.21
CA ASP A 275 7.20 45.26 -2.81
C ASP A 275 7.55 43.92 -2.17
N TYR A 276 8.29 43.97 -1.07
CA TYR A 276 8.52 42.80 -0.23
C TYR A 276 8.33 43.13 1.24
N CYS A 277 7.94 42.15 2.04
CA CYS A 277 7.80 42.26 3.49
C CYS A 277 8.47 41.11 4.23
N VAL A 278 8.93 41.40 5.45
CA VAL A 278 9.54 40.42 6.35
C VAL A 278 8.78 40.40 7.67
N ALA A 279 8.37 39.21 8.11
CA ALA A 279 7.58 39.05 9.31
C ALA A 279 8.40 39.29 10.60
N ASP A 280 9.68 38.96 10.58
CA ASP A 280 10.59 39.15 11.71
C ASP A 280 10.69 40.65 12.09
N PRO A 281 10.30 41.04 13.33
CA PRO A 281 10.42 42.41 13.79
C PRO A 281 11.87 42.90 13.89
N ALA A 282 12.86 42.00 13.94
CA ALA A 282 14.28 42.35 13.95
C ALA A 282 14.85 42.65 12.55
N SER A 283 14.05 42.48 11.48
CA SER A 283 14.48 42.66 10.10
C SER A 283 14.96 44.08 9.77
N THR A 284 15.86 44.19 8.79
CA THR A 284 16.24 45.49 8.21
C THR A 284 15.37 45.93 7.04
N ALA A 285 14.42 45.11 6.60
CA ALA A 285 13.55 45.37 5.45
C ALA A 285 12.73 46.68 5.55
N PRO A 286 12.34 47.29 4.41
CA PRO A 286 11.49 48.48 4.35
C PRO A 286 10.09 48.24 4.91
N ASN A 287 9.47 47.10 4.58
CA ASN A 287 8.15 46.70 5.07
C ASN A 287 8.31 45.62 6.15
N LYS A 288 8.21 46.04 7.41
CA LYS A 288 8.34 45.20 8.61
C LYS A 288 7.49 45.76 9.75
N GLY A 289 7.37 44.99 10.83
CA GLY A 289 6.59 45.39 12.01
C GLY A 289 5.09 45.09 11.87
N PRO A 290 4.29 45.28 12.93
CA PRO A 290 2.96 44.70 13.08
C PRO A 290 1.99 45.05 11.95
N ASP A 291 2.13 46.24 11.34
CA ASP A 291 1.19 46.77 10.34
C ASP A 291 1.62 46.53 8.89
N ARG A 292 2.88 46.10 8.62
CA ARG A 292 3.43 45.93 7.25
C ARG A 292 4.25 44.64 7.06
N ALA A 293 4.17 43.70 8.01
CA ALA A 293 4.94 42.46 8.04
C ALA A 293 4.40 41.33 7.13
N TYR A 294 3.16 41.45 6.65
CA TYR A 294 2.49 40.39 5.90
C TYR A 294 2.06 40.87 4.52
N VAL A 295 2.01 39.95 3.56
CA VAL A 295 1.60 40.23 2.18
C VAL A 295 0.22 40.90 2.13
N THR A 296 -0.72 40.45 2.95
CA THR A 296 -2.06 41.05 3.07
C THR A 296 -2.04 42.52 3.49
N SER A 297 -1.03 42.95 4.25
CA SER A 297 -0.91 44.33 4.72
C SER A 297 -0.44 45.31 3.63
N LEU A 298 0.15 44.79 2.55
CA LEU A 298 0.65 45.59 1.43
C LEU A 298 -0.31 45.59 0.22
N ILE A 299 -1.45 44.91 0.33
CA ILE A 299 -2.49 44.96 -0.71
C ILE A 299 -3.21 46.30 -0.58
N GLU A 300 -2.91 47.23 -1.49
CA GLU A 300 -3.59 48.52 -1.59
C GLU A 300 -4.83 48.43 -2.50
N PRO A 301 -5.85 49.29 -2.30
CA PRO A 301 -7.05 49.30 -3.16
C PRO A 301 -6.75 49.46 -4.66
N ASP A 302 -5.73 50.24 -5.01
CA ASP A 302 -5.31 50.46 -6.40
C ASP A 302 -4.76 49.17 -7.04
N HIS A 303 -4.14 48.28 -6.24
CA HIS A 303 -3.68 46.97 -6.72
C HIS A 303 -4.83 46.05 -7.10
N LEU A 304 -6.02 46.25 -6.52
CA LEU A 304 -7.20 45.43 -6.77
C LEU A 304 -8.01 45.88 -7.99
N ASN A 305 -7.66 47.01 -8.63
CA ASN A 305 -8.29 47.54 -9.85
C ASN A 305 -9.83 47.45 -9.86
N GLY A 306 -10.49 47.70 -8.73
CA GLY A 306 -11.95 47.58 -8.59
C GLY A 306 -12.54 46.20 -8.91
N GLY A 307 -11.74 45.13 -8.86
CA GLY A 307 -12.11 43.76 -9.19
C GLY A 307 -11.68 43.30 -10.59
N ASP A 308 -11.30 44.21 -11.49
CA ASP A 308 -10.92 43.85 -12.86
C ASP A 308 -9.43 43.46 -12.99
N LEU A 309 -9.06 42.34 -12.38
CA LEU A 309 -7.69 41.82 -12.39
C LEU A 309 -7.64 40.29 -12.29
N ALA A 310 -6.45 39.73 -12.53
CA ALA A 310 -6.11 38.37 -12.14
C ALA A 310 -5.12 38.37 -10.96
N ILE A 311 -5.41 37.61 -9.91
CA ILE A 311 -4.53 37.42 -8.77
C ILE A 311 -3.90 36.03 -8.87
N TYR A 312 -2.57 35.95 -8.73
CA TYR A 312 -1.82 34.69 -8.65
C TYR A 312 -1.09 34.62 -7.31
N LEU A 313 -1.38 33.61 -6.51
CA LEU A 313 -0.91 33.48 -5.13
C LEU A 313 -0.19 32.15 -4.93
N CYS A 314 1.11 32.17 -4.61
CA CYS A 314 1.87 30.95 -4.37
C CYS A 314 2.64 31.02 -3.04
N GLY A 315 2.48 30.01 -2.18
CA GLY A 315 3.18 29.99 -0.90
C GLY A 315 2.72 28.89 0.06
N PRO A 316 3.11 28.97 1.34
CA PRO A 316 2.69 28.01 2.35
C PRO A 316 1.19 28.11 2.64
N PRO A 317 0.49 26.99 2.99
CA PRO A 317 -0.96 26.99 3.19
C PRO A 317 -1.51 28.08 4.12
N PRO A 318 -0.88 28.41 5.27
CA PRO A 318 -1.37 29.48 6.15
C PRO A 318 -1.40 30.87 5.49
N MET A 319 -0.44 31.15 4.60
CA MET A 319 -0.42 32.42 3.85
C MET A 319 -1.55 32.47 2.83
N VAL A 320 -1.80 31.34 2.14
CA VAL A 320 -2.85 31.25 1.12
C VAL A 320 -4.21 31.53 1.74
N GLU A 321 -4.52 30.91 2.87
CA GLU A 321 -5.80 31.11 3.57
C GLU A 321 -5.95 32.52 4.16
N ALA A 322 -4.86 33.13 4.64
CA ALA A 322 -4.88 34.50 5.13
C ALA A 322 -5.25 35.51 4.02
N VAL A 323 -4.67 35.35 2.82
CA VAL A 323 -4.99 36.21 1.68
C VAL A 323 -6.42 36.02 1.20
N ARG A 324 -6.91 34.77 1.13
CA ARG A 324 -8.31 34.49 0.78
C ARG A 324 -9.28 35.16 1.74
N SER A 325 -9.02 35.02 3.04
CA SER A 325 -9.83 35.64 4.09
C SER A 325 -9.81 37.17 3.99
N HIS A 326 -8.66 37.75 3.68
CA HIS A 326 -8.50 39.19 3.50
C HIS A 326 -9.30 39.73 2.30
N LEU A 327 -9.26 39.03 1.16
CA LEU A 327 -10.02 39.41 -0.03
C LEU A 327 -11.53 39.24 0.16
N ALA A 328 -11.97 38.16 0.82
CA ALA A 328 -13.39 37.99 1.16
C ALA A 328 -13.92 39.13 2.03
N GLY A 329 -13.09 39.64 2.96
CA GLY A 329 -13.42 40.78 3.81
C GLY A 329 -13.47 42.14 3.09
N SER A 330 -12.82 42.28 1.93
CA SER A 330 -12.81 43.54 1.16
C SER A 330 -14.05 43.71 0.28
N GLY A 331 -14.80 42.63 0.02
CA GLY A 331 -15.99 42.63 -0.83
C GLY A 331 -15.69 42.79 -2.33
N ILE A 332 -14.43 42.64 -2.74
CA ILE A 332 -14.00 42.72 -4.14
C ILE A 332 -13.83 41.30 -4.68
N GLU A 333 -14.60 40.97 -5.72
CA GLU A 333 -14.43 39.72 -6.47
C GLU A 333 -13.49 39.95 -7.67
N PRO A 334 -12.27 39.39 -7.68
CA PRO A 334 -11.37 39.52 -8.81
C PRO A 334 -11.88 38.71 -10.01
N THR A 335 -11.68 39.21 -11.23
CA THR A 335 -12.00 38.49 -12.48
C THR A 335 -11.23 37.17 -12.63
N GLY A 336 -10.17 36.94 -11.85
CA GLY A 336 -9.53 35.63 -11.68
C GLY A 336 -8.73 35.55 -10.39
N PHE A 337 -8.84 34.43 -9.68
CA PHE A 337 -8.06 34.15 -8.47
C PHE A 337 -7.48 32.74 -8.56
N TYR A 338 -6.17 32.67 -8.77
CA TYR A 338 -5.41 31.42 -8.94
C TYR A 338 -4.42 31.28 -7.81
N TYR A 339 -4.27 30.09 -7.25
CA TYR A 339 -3.32 29.88 -6.17
C TYR A 339 -2.69 28.50 -6.21
N GLU A 340 -1.51 28.39 -5.57
CA GLU A 340 -0.76 27.15 -5.38
C GLU A 340 -0.26 27.07 -3.94
N LYS A 341 -0.43 25.90 -3.32
CA LYS A 341 -0.02 25.64 -1.92
C LYS A 341 1.19 24.73 -1.89
N PHE A 342 2.29 25.19 -1.29
CA PHE A 342 3.48 24.36 -1.06
C PHE A 342 3.30 23.56 0.23
N GLY A 343 2.65 22.40 0.11
CA GLY A 343 2.51 21.41 1.19
C GLY A 343 3.82 20.64 1.43
N LEU A 344 4.06 20.21 2.67
CA LEU A 344 5.19 19.35 3.00
C LEU A 344 4.92 17.92 2.49
N ALA A 345 5.84 17.39 1.70
CA ALA A 345 5.87 15.99 1.33
C ALA A 345 6.52 15.15 2.45
N LYS A 346 5.74 14.21 3.01
CA LYS A 346 6.14 13.29 4.08
C LYS A 346 7.45 12.55 3.70
N ALA A 347 8.51 12.75 4.47
CA ALA A 347 9.84 12.15 4.27
C ALA A 347 10.06 10.96 5.19
N ALA A 348 10.81 9.97 4.70
CA ALA A 348 11.16 8.74 5.40
C ALA A 348 12.33 8.94 6.39
N ALA A 349 12.18 8.36 7.58
CA ALA A 349 13.09 8.45 8.72
C ALA A 349 14.03 7.26 8.83
N ALA A 350 15.30 7.54 9.12
CA ALA A 350 16.38 6.58 9.29
C ALA A 350 16.37 5.88 10.66
N VAL A 351 16.64 4.57 10.64
CA VAL A 351 16.66 3.69 11.81
C VAL A 351 17.91 3.92 12.65
N THR A 352 17.74 4.36 13.89
CA THR A 352 18.79 4.33 14.91
C THR A 352 18.58 3.11 15.80
N ALA A 353 19.56 2.22 15.87
CA ALA A 353 19.47 0.99 16.65
C ALA A 353 19.58 1.28 18.16
N THR A 354 18.56 0.90 18.94
CA THR A 354 18.62 0.82 20.40
C THR A 354 18.24 -0.59 20.89
N ALA A 355 18.93 -0.98 21.96
CA ALA A 355 19.07 -2.33 22.47
C ALA A 355 17.79 -2.90 23.10
N GLN A 356 17.59 -4.21 22.95
CA GLN A 356 16.50 -4.99 23.57
C GLN A 356 16.66 -5.07 25.10
N PRO A 357 15.57 -4.93 25.87
CA PRO A 357 15.53 -5.34 27.26
C PRO A 357 15.31 -6.86 27.40
N ALA A 358 15.91 -7.43 28.44
CA ALA A 358 15.90 -8.85 28.81
C ALA A 358 14.48 -9.35 29.14
N ARG A 359 14.20 -10.61 28.76
CA ARG A 359 12.95 -11.32 29.09
C ARG A 359 13.12 -12.12 30.38
N ASP A 360 12.17 -11.92 31.29
CA ASP A 360 11.98 -12.72 32.50
C ASP A 360 11.44 -14.13 32.19
N THR A 361 11.84 -15.05 33.06
CA THR A 361 11.66 -16.50 33.07
C THR A 361 10.24 -16.95 33.46
N ALA A 362 9.80 -18.09 32.91
CA ALA A 362 8.63 -18.85 33.36
C ALA A 362 8.94 -20.38 33.43
N PRO A 363 8.19 -21.17 34.24
CA PRO A 363 8.76 -22.23 35.08
C PRO A 363 8.60 -23.68 34.56
N ASP A 364 9.22 -24.58 35.33
CA ASP A 364 9.55 -25.99 35.10
C ASP A 364 8.42 -26.99 34.77
N SER A 365 8.81 -27.92 33.88
CA SER A 365 8.48 -29.35 33.69
C SER A 365 7.23 -29.99 34.31
N VAL A 366 6.47 -30.71 33.47
CA VAL A 366 5.94 -32.05 33.79
C VAL A 366 6.06 -32.95 32.56
N VAL A 367 6.63 -34.14 32.75
CA VAL A 367 6.86 -35.21 31.77
C VAL A 367 5.76 -36.26 31.97
N ASP A 368 5.16 -36.78 30.89
CA ASP A 368 4.30 -37.96 31.00
C ASP A 368 4.65 -39.03 29.94
N GLU A 369 4.58 -40.27 30.41
CA GLU A 369 5.18 -41.50 29.87
C GLU A 369 4.56 -42.03 28.57
N ILE A 370 5.42 -42.60 27.71
CA ILE A 370 5.06 -43.41 26.55
C ILE A 370 5.09 -44.90 26.95
N LEU A 371 3.95 -45.60 26.85
CA LEU A 371 3.85 -47.06 26.98
C LEU A 371 4.04 -47.76 25.60
N PRO A 372 4.85 -48.84 25.50
CA PRO A 372 5.05 -49.56 24.24
C PRO A 372 4.07 -50.75 24.04
N VAL A 373 3.55 -50.90 22.82
CA VAL A 373 2.77 -52.07 22.36
C VAL A 373 3.63 -52.92 21.40
N PRO A 374 3.66 -54.26 21.50
CA PRO A 374 4.44 -55.12 20.60
C PRO A 374 3.63 -55.66 19.39
N ASP A 375 4.37 -55.96 18.31
CA ASP A 375 4.03 -56.85 17.18
C ASP A 375 3.22 -56.37 15.95
N ALA A 376 3.78 -55.43 15.19
CA ALA A 376 3.44 -55.20 13.78
C ALA A 376 4.42 -55.91 12.82
N ARG A 377 4.32 -57.24 12.63
CA ARG A 377 5.19 -57.98 11.68
C ARG A 377 4.49 -58.92 10.69
N ALA A 378 3.17 -58.79 10.51
CA ALA A 378 2.47 -59.48 9.41
C ALA A 378 1.30 -58.65 8.86
N VAL A 379 1.13 -58.67 7.53
CA VAL A 379 -0.06 -58.18 6.81
C VAL A 379 -0.59 -59.33 5.98
N THR A 380 -1.89 -59.61 6.09
CA THR A 380 -2.61 -60.66 5.31
C THR A 380 -1.95 -62.05 5.36
N GLY A 381 -1.51 -62.48 6.55
CA GLY A 381 -1.05 -63.85 6.78
C GLY A 381 0.28 -64.24 6.12
N GLN A 382 1.04 -63.28 5.56
CA GLN A 382 2.41 -63.51 5.10
C GLN A 382 3.41 -62.69 5.92
N THR A 383 4.38 -63.40 6.51
CA THR A 383 5.48 -62.82 7.29
C THR A 383 6.57 -62.34 6.35
N MET A 384 6.85 -61.04 6.33
CA MET A 384 7.73 -60.41 5.34
C MET A 384 9.24 -60.55 5.63
N LEU A 385 9.65 -60.94 6.85
CA LEU A 385 11.06 -61.14 7.23
C LEU A 385 11.20 -62.26 8.28
N PRO A 386 12.08 -63.28 8.10
CA PRO A 386 12.32 -64.30 9.11
C PRO A 386 13.18 -63.76 10.28
N ALA A 387 12.89 -64.22 11.49
CA ALA A 387 13.61 -63.81 12.69
C ALA A 387 15.01 -64.45 12.77
N THR A 388 16.05 -63.61 12.81
CA THR A 388 17.40 -64.02 13.21
C THR A 388 17.63 -63.67 14.68
N THR A 389 17.79 -64.69 15.52
CA THR A 389 18.24 -64.55 16.91
C THR A 389 19.76 -64.42 16.96
N PHE A 390 20.27 -63.35 17.57
CA PHE A 390 21.65 -63.30 18.02
C PHE A 390 21.77 -63.95 19.39
N ALA A 391 22.68 -64.90 19.54
CA ALA A 391 22.98 -65.53 20.82
C ALA A 391 23.72 -64.56 21.74
N ALA A 392 23.24 -64.42 22.98
CA ALA A 392 23.89 -63.63 24.00
C ALA A 392 25.22 -64.29 24.42
N ALA A 393 26.34 -63.64 24.13
CA ALA A 393 27.64 -64.01 24.69
C ALA A 393 27.86 -63.21 25.99
N ALA A 394 27.75 -63.88 27.12
CA ALA A 394 28.28 -63.41 28.39
C ALA A 394 29.81 -63.51 28.36
N GLY A 395 30.50 -62.41 28.62
CA GLY A 395 31.96 -62.37 28.71
C GLY A 395 32.48 -60.98 29.00
N THR A 396 32.78 -60.73 30.27
CA THR A 396 33.39 -59.51 30.81
C THR A 396 34.78 -59.23 30.21
N ALA A 397 34.95 -58.11 29.51
CA ALA A 397 36.24 -57.41 29.39
C ALA A 397 35.98 -55.97 28.90
N ALA A 398 36.46 -54.99 29.67
CA ALA A 398 36.39 -53.58 29.34
C ALA A 398 37.17 -53.30 28.05
N HIS A 399 36.48 -52.81 27.02
CA HIS A 399 37.12 -52.24 25.83
C HIS A 399 36.42 -50.94 25.41
N ASP A 400 37.28 -49.95 25.16
CA ASP A 400 37.05 -48.54 24.85
C ASP A 400 36.09 -48.30 23.67
N ASP A 401 34.91 -47.76 23.98
CA ASP A 401 33.80 -47.49 23.05
C ASP A 401 34.09 -46.42 21.97
N SER A 402 35.26 -45.78 22.01
CA SER A 402 35.59 -44.69 21.10
C SER A 402 35.96 -45.12 19.66
N VAL A 403 36.25 -46.41 19.44
CA VAL A 403 36.69 -46.93 18.13
C VAL A 403 35.54 -47.54 17.30
N VAL A 404 34.49 -48.05 17.95
CA VAL A 404 33.35 -48.69 17.25
C VAL A 404 32.51 -47.67 16.49
N ILE A 405 32.39 -46.44 16.99
CA ILE A 405 31.60 -45.36 16.38
C ILE A 405 32.24 -44.80 15.10
N ARG A 406 33.51 -45.13 14.79
CA ARG A 406 34.28 -44.56 13.67
C ARG A 406 34.53 -45.52 12.51
N SER A 407 33.80 -46.64 12.44
CA SER A 407 33.89 -47.58 11.32
C SER A 407 32.52 -47.95 10.77
N LEU A 408 32.42 -48.02 9.43
CA LEU A 408 31.27 -48.57 8.72
C LEU A 408 31.82 -49.69 7.82
N THR A 409 31.29 -50.90 7.98
CA THR A 409 31.75 -52.11 7.26
C THR A 409 33.26 -52.42 7.39
N GLY A 410 33.84 -52.16 8.56
CA GLY A 410 35.23 -52.56 8.86
C GLY A 410 36.33 -51.64 8.28
N GLN A 411 35.98 -50.46 7.73
CA GLN A 411 36.96 -49.44 7.38
C GLN A 411 36.81 -48.18 8.25
N LEU A 412 37.95 -47.64 8.70
CA LEU A 412 38.04 -46.52 9.63
C LEU A 412 37.90 -45.18 8.89
N MET A 413 37.00 -44.31 9.33
CA MET A 413 36.63 -43.08 8.60
C MET A 413 37.58 -41.88 8.80
N ALA A 414 38.52 -41.90 9.77
CA ALA A 414 39.62 -40.91 9.89
C ALA A 414 40.67 -41.33 10.95
N PRO A 415 41.99 -41.01 10.78
CA PRO A 415 43.01 -41.27 11.80
C PRO A 415 43.00 -40.20 12.91
N GLY A 416 43.18 -40.64 14.16
CA GLY A 416 43.18 -39.78 15.34
C GLY A 416 44.54 -39.16 15.66
N GLY A 417 44.56 -37.85 15.85
CA GLY A 417 45.58 -37.07 16.54
C GLY A 417 44.97 -35.68 16.78
N GLY A 418 44.94 -35.10 17.98
CA GLY A 418 45.90 -35.16 19.06
C GLY A 418 46.53 -33.77 19.18
N GLY A 419 45.88 -32.87 19.93
CA GLY A 419 46.37 -31.52 20.23
C GLY A 419 45.38 -30.41 19.87
N GLY A 420 44.90 -29.67 20.86
CA GLY A 420 44.11 -28.46 20.65
C GLY A 420 43.18 -28.15 21.82
N GLU A 421 43.71 -27.42 22.80
CA GLU A 421 43.04 -26.54 23.77
C GLU A 421 41.55 -26.76 24.06
N THR A 422 41.27 -27.18 25.30
CA THR A 422 40.00 -26.95 25.96
C THR A 422 39.72 -25.44 25.99
N ARG A 423 38.80 -24.96 25.14
CA ARG A 423 38.23 -23.61 25.28
C ARG A 423 37.06 -23.65 26.26
N PRO A 424 36.99 -22.72 27.22
CA PRO A 424 35.91 -22.67 28.18
C PRO A 424 34.59 -22.36 27.45
N ILE A 425 33.54 -23.06 27.87
CA ILE A 425 32.15 -22.72 27.55
C ILE A 425 31.90 -21.36 28.20
N ASP A 426 31.62 -20.35 27.38
CA ASP A 426 31.16 -19.05 27.87
C ASP A 426 29.69 -19.20 28.29
N THR A 427 29.44 -19.05 29.58
CA THR A 427 28.18 -19.36 30.25
C THR A 427 27.27 -18.14 30.31
N ASP A 428 26.92 -17.53 29.17
CA ASP A 428 25.94 -16.43 29.20
C ASP A 428 25.05 -16.21 27.96
N ASP A 429 24.95 -17.14 27.00
CA ASP A 429 23.92 -16.96 25.95
C ASP A 429 23.39 -18.20 25.22
N GLY A 430 23.59 -19.41 25.77
CA GLY A 430 22.85 -20.62 25.34
C GLY A 430 22.89 -21.00 23.85
N ARG A 431 23.81 -20.45 23.05
CA ARG A 431 23.90 -20.69 21.60
C ARG A 431 25.08 -21.61 21.27
N LEU A 432 24.78 -22.73 20.63
CA LEU A 432 25.78 -23.56 19.95
C LEU A 432 26.34 -22.80 18.74
N LEU A 433 27.67 -22.63 18.67
CA LEU A 433 28.34 -22.13 17.46
C LEU A 433 28.14 -23.11 16.29
N PRO A 434 27.93 -22.63 15.05
CA PRO A 434 27.75 -23.51 13.90
C PRO A 434 29.05 -24.26 13.58
N CYS A 435 29.03 -25.59 13.70
CA CYS A 435 30.11 -26.44 13.22
C CYS A 435 30.16 -26.39 11.68
N GLY A 436 31.31 -25.96 11.13
CA GLY A 436 31.54 -25.92 9.70
C GLY A 436 31.69 -27.31 9.09
N ALA A 437 30.62 -27.88 8.56
CA ALA A 437 30.68 -28.97 7.60
C ALA A 437 30.67 -28.37 6.18
N ARG A 438 31.84 -28.15 5.59
CA ARG A 438 31.98 -27.57 4.22
C ARG A 438 32.83 -28.40 3.26
N SER A 439 33.01 -29.69 3.54
CA SER A 439 33.62 -30.62 2.59
C SER A 439 33.00 -32.02 2.70
N VAL A 440 32.87 -32.67 1.56
CA VAL A 440 32.61 -34.11 1.45
C VAL A 440 33.68 -34.65 0.50
N VAL A 441 34.49 -35.60 0.98
CA VAL A 441 35.58 -36.23 0.21
C VAL A 441 36.58 -35.22 -0.40
N GLY A 442 36.99 -34.22 0.39
CA GLY A 442 38.12 -33.35 0.03
C GLY A 442 37.88 -32.32 -1.09
N GLN A 443 36.63 -32.16 -1.56
CA GLN A 443 36.26 -31.06 -2.45
C GLN A 443 35.40 -30.01 -1.72
N THR A 444 35.76 -28.75 -1.90
CA THR A 444 35.06 -27.58 -1.33
C THR A 444 33.87 -27.23 -2.21
N VAL A 445 32.65 -27.37 -1.68
CA VAL A 445 31.41 -27.26 -2.48
C VAL A 445 30.88 -25.81 -2.55
N LEU A 446 31.37 -24.87 -1.72
CA LEU A 446 30.92 -23.47 -1.70
C LEU A 446 32.10 -22.48 -1.51
N PRO A 447 32.26 -21.42 -2.34
CA PRO A 447 33.28 -20.40 -2.12
C PRO A 447 32.93 -19.45 -0.97
N ARG A 448 33.97 -18.83 -0.39
CA ARG A 448 33.93 -17.97 0.80
C ARG A 448 33.27 -16.63 0.48
N VAL A 449 32.24 -16.26 1.23
CA VAL A 449 31.76 -14.87 1.31
C VAL A 449 32.53 -14.20 2.44
N GLU A 450 33.32 -13.17 2.13
CA GLU A 450 33.94 -12.31 3.15
C GLU A 450 32.86 -11.43 3.79
N ALA A 451 32.78 -11.45 5.11
CA ALA A 451 31.92 -10.53 5.85
C ALA A 451 32.55 -9.13 5.85
N CYS A 452 31.82 -8.14 5.35
CA CYS A 452 32.19 -6.73 5.50
C CYS A 452 32.27 -6.35 6.99
N THR A 453 33.44 -5.92 7.42
CA THR A 453 33.69 -5.27 8.72
C THR A 453 33.05 -3.87 8.74
N ARG A 454 32.25 -3.57 9.77
CA ARG A 454 31.77 -2.20 10.08
C ARG A 454 32.96 -1.33 10.54
N PRO A 455 33.04 -0.03 10.17
CA PRO A 455 34.00 0.90 10.76
C PRO A 455 33.55 1.38 12.15
N ASP A 456 34.53 1.70 13.00
CA ASP A 456 34.41 2.15 14.40
C ASP A 456 33.71 3.51 14.55
N THR A 457 32.92 3.66 15.62
CA THR A 457 32.24 4.90 16.03
C THR A 457 33.18 5.83 16.83
N PRO A 458 33.30 7.14 16.53
CA PRO A 458 34.02 8.08 17.38
C PRO A 458 33.15 8.56 18.56
N THR A 459 33.76 8.60 19.73
CA THR A 459 33.26 9.17 20.99
C THR A 459 33.30 10.70 21.01
N GLY A 460 32.18 11.33 21.41
CA GLY A 460 32.15 12.57 22.19
C GLY A 460 31.45 13.79 21.57
N ALA A 461 30.38 14.28 22.20
CA ALA A 461 30.20 15.69 22.61
C ALA A 461 28.79 15.98 23.18
N THR A 462 28.79 16.47 24.43
CA THR A 462 27.92 17.49 25.09
C THR A 462 26.39 17.49 24.93
N ALA A 463 25.71 17.46 26.09
CA ALA A 463 24.28 17.62 26.28
C ALA A 463 23.76 19.03 25.91
N PRO A 464 22.58 19.16 25.28
CA PRO A 464 21.96 20.46 25.06
C PRO A 464 21.13 20.93 26.25
N ILE A 465 21.23 22.23 26.48
CA ILE A 465 20.54 23.05 27.48
C ILE A 465 19.11 23.31 26.99
N VAL A 466 18.15 23.26 27.92
CA VAL A 466 16.74 23.60 27.71
C VAL A 466 16.60 25.10 27.42
N ALA A 467 15.88 25.43 26.35
CA ALA A 467 15.23 26.72 26.17
C ALA A 467 13.72 26.46 26.03
N ASP A 468 12.94 27.12 26.90
CA ASP A 468 11.48 27.21 26.80
C ASP A 468 11.12 27.82 25.44
N ASP A 469 10.17 27.15 24.76
CA ASP A 469 9.27 27.61 23.69
C ASP A 469 8.94 26.38 22.82
N GLY A 470 7.99 25.58 23.30
CA GLY A 470 7.71 24.21 22.85
C GLY A 470 7.16 24.10 21.43
N TYR A 471 8.05 24.08 20.44
CA TYR A 471 7.72 23.63 19.08
C TYR A 471 8.83 22.74 18.52
N GLN A 472 8.54 21.44 18.37
CA GLN A 472 9.36 20.45 17.66
C GLN A 472 8.44 19.46 16.92
N ILE A 473 8.76 19.16 15.65
CA ILE A 473 8.12 18.13 14.84
C ILE A 473 9.19 17.09 14.50
N GLY A 474 9.02 15.87 15.02
CA GLY A 474 9.85 14.70 14.79
C GLY A 474 9.03 13.53 14.21
N GLU A 475 9.73 12.59 13.59
CA GLU A 475 9.24 11.54 12.68
C GLU A 475 8.47 10.36 13.36
N GLU A 476 7.74 9.55 12.54
CA GLU A 476 7.85 8.07 12.37
C GLU A 476 6.52 7.37 11.95
N HIS A 477 6.68 6.25 11.19
CA HIS A 477 5.81 5.08 10.85
C HIS A 477 4.27 5.18 10.81
N PRO A 478 3.59 4.99 9.65
CA PRO A 478 2.16 4.70 9.64
C PRO A 478 1.92 3.21 9.35
N GLU A 479 1.62 2.45 10.40
CA GLU A 479 0.55 1.44 10.36
C GLU A 479 0.00 1.32 11.79
N VAL A 480 0.89 1.26 12.78
CA VAL A 480 0.52 1.25 14.21
C VAL A 480 0.07 2.64 14.70
N ARG A 481 0.74 3.72 14.25
CA ARG A 481 0.51 5.09 14.74
C ARG A 481 -0.74 5.78 14.20
N GLU A 482 -1.25 5.38 13.02
CA GLU A 482 -2.54 5.89 12.54
C GLU A 482 -3.70 5.34 13.37
N SER A 483 -3.65 4.04 13.72
CA SER A 483 -4.59 3.47 14.69
C SER A 483 -4.46 4.20 16.03
N ASP A 484 -3.24 4.40 16.53
CA ASP A 484 -3.05 5.09 17.81
C ASP A 484 -3.57 6.53 17.81
N ALA A 485 -3.29 7.30 16.76
CA ALA A 485 -3.77 8.67 16.61
C ALA A 485 -5.30 8.72 16.56
N LEU A 486 -5.93 7.74 15.93
CA LEU A 486 -7.38 7.62 15.86
C LEU A 486 -8.00 7.29 17.22
N PHE A 487 -7.42 6.37 18.00
CA PHE A 487 -7.88 6.11 19.37
C PHE A 487 -7.53 7.24 20.34
N GLU A 488 -6.47 8.00 20.09
CA GLU A 488 -6.12 9.21 20.85
C GLU A 488 -7.09 10.36 20.58
N ALA A 489 -7.42 10.60 19.31
CA ALA A 489 -8.44 11.57 18.91
C ALA A 489 -9.80 11.19 19.49
N ARG A 490 -10.20 9.92 19.39
CA ARG A 490 -11.42 9.40 20.01
C ARG A 490 -11.42 9.60 21.53
N SER A 491 -10.33 9.26 22.22
CA SER A 491 -10.22 9.45 23.66
C SER A 491 -10.32 10.93 24.05
N ALA A 492 -9.70 11.84 23.31
CA ALA A 492 -9.81 13.27 23.54
C ALA A 492 -11.26 13.77 23.39
N LEU A 493 -11.99 13.30 22.37
CA LEU A 493 -13.40 13.61 22.19
C LEU A 493 -14.26 13.02 23.31
N GLU A 494 -14.01 11.79 23.74
CA GLU A 494 -14.72 11.13 24.85
C GLU A 494 -14.51 11.87 26.17
N LEU A 495 -13.29 12.37 26.42
CA LEU A 495 -13.00 13.22 27.57
C LEU A 495 -13.74 14.56 27.49
N GLY A 496 -13.88 15.16 26.30
CA GLY A 496 -14.72 16.33 26.10
C GLY A 496 -16.22 16.04 26.32
N ALA A 497 -16.71 14.89 25.84
CA ALA A 497 -18.08 14.45 26.03
C ALA A 497 -18.40 14.16 27.51
N LEU A 498 -17.47 13.56 28.24
CA LEU A 498 -17.53 13.34 29.69
C LEU A 498 -17.82 14.66 30.42
N GLU A 499 -17.08 15.73 30.12
CA GLU A 499 -17.23 17.04 30.76
C GLU A 499 -18.63 17.65 30.57
N LEU A 500 -19.25 17.37 29.43
CA LEU A 500 -20.58 17.88 29.11
C LEU A 500 -21.71 17.08 29.74
N THR A 501 -21.47 15.81 30.09
CA THR A 501 -22.51 14.84 30.42
C THR A 501 -22.49 14.38 31.88
N ILE A 502 -21.31 14.29 32.52
CA ILE A 502 -21.21 13.76 33.88
C ILE A 502 -21.99 14.60 34.89
N GLY A 503 -22.76 13.93 35.75
CA GLY A 503 -23.66 14.57 36.72
C GLY A 503 -24.89 15.27 36.10
N ARG A 504 -25.09 15.18 34.78
CA ARG A 504 -26.20 15.82 34.04
C ARG A 504 -27.15 14.83 33.35
N LEU A 505 -26.79 13.54 33.33
CA LEU A 505 -27.61 12.49 32.73
C LEU A 505 -28.79 12.10 33.64
N SER A 506 -29.96 11.87 33.04
CA SER A 506 -31.13 11.32 33.74
C SER A 506 -30.94 9.82 34.07
N SER A 507 -31.66 9.32 35.06
CA SER A 507 -31.65 7.88 35.42
C SER A 507 -32.02 6.98 34.23
N ARG A 508 -32.89 7.45 33.32
CA ARG A 508 -33.24 6.73 32.09
C ARG A 508 -32.07 6.68 31.11
N GLN A 509 -31.33 7.78 30.95
CA GLN A 509 -30.16 7.83 30.06
C GLN A 509 -29.02 6.95 30.59
N LEU A 510 -28.77 6.97 31.91
CA LEU A 510 -27.79 6.09 32.57
C LEU A 510 -28.15 4.61 32.44
N ALA A 511 -29.43 4.24 32.62
CA ALA A 511 -29.88 2.87 32.40
C ALA A 511 -29.68 2.39 30.95
N GLY A 512 -29.94 3.27 29.97
CA GLY A 512 -29.64 2.99 28.56
C GLY A 512 -28.13 2.84 28.29
N TYR A 513 -27.31 3.64 28.95
CA TYR A 513 -25.85 3.57 28.81
C TYR A 513 -25.30 2.25 29.35
N ARG A 514 -25.81 1.79 30.52
CA ARG A 514 -25.45 0.49 31.11
C ARG A 514 -25.84 -0.68 30.22
N LEU A 515 -27.02 -0.64 29.59
CA LEU A 515 -27.47 -1.72 28.69
C LEU A 515 -26.51 -1.89 27.50
N LEU A 516 -26.06 -0.77 26.91
CA LEU A 516 -25.09 -0.82 25.81
C LEU A 516 -23.71 -1.30 26.27
N ALA A 517 -23.29 -0.95 27.49
CA ALA A 517 -22.05 -1.48 28.08
C ALA A 517 -22.12 -3.01 28.22
N GLU A 518 -23.18 -3.51 28.84
CA GLU A 518 -23.39 -4.95 29.08
C GLU A 518 -23.56 -5.75 27.77
N ALA A 519 -24.08 -5.14 26.71
CA ALA A 519 -24.22 -5.76 25.39
C ALA A 519 -22.88 -6.16 24.76
N THR A 520 -21.75 -5.59 25.21
CA THR A 520 -20.41 -5.92 24.70
C THR A 520 -19.83 -7.20 25.32
N LEU A 521 -20.29 -7.60 26.51
CA LEU A 521 -19.71 -8.70 27.30
C LEU A 521 -19.79 -10.10 26.64
N PRO A 522 -20.90 -10.51 25.98
CA PRO A 522 -21.01 -11.88 25.44
C PRO A 522 -20.00 -12.21 24.32
N TYR A 523 -19.36 -11.20 23.75
CA TYR A 523 -18.48 -11.34 22.59
C TYR A 523 -16.99 -11.40 22.96
N VAL A 524 -16.68 -11.34 24.26
CA VAL A 524 -15.32 -11.42 24.82
C VAL A 524 -15.30 -12.47 25.93
N ASP A 525 -14.38 -13.42 25.82
CA ASP A 525 -14.11 -14.43 26.85
C ASP A 525 -12.64 -14.36 27.26
N GLY A 526 -12.39 -13.77 28.43
CA GLY A 526 -11.04 -13.50 28.92
C GLY A 526 -10.24 -12.68 27.91
N GLU A 527 -9.14 -13.25 27.40
CA GLU A 527 -8.24 -12.60 26.43
C GLU A 527 -8.62 -12.85 24.96
N SER A 528 -9.83 -13.31 24.68
CA SER A 528 -10.22 -13.73 23.33
C SER A 528 -11.56 -13.18 22.88
N PHE A 529 -11.64 -12.84 21.59
CA PHE A 529 -12.92 -12.54 20.95
C PHE A 529 -13.67 -13.85 20.68
N VAL A 530 -14.91 -13.94 21.17
CA VAL A 530 -15.87 -14.96 20.76
C VAL A 530 -16.46 -14.60 19.40
N ASP A 531 -16.75 -13.31 19.19
CA ASP A 531 -17.17 -12.74 17.90
C ASP A 531 -16.68 -11.29 17.79
N ALA A 532 -15.55 -11.09 17.09
CA ALA A 532 -14.94 -9.78 16.94
C ALA A 532 -15.81 -8.78 16.14
N ALA A 533 -16.64 -9.28 15.22
CA ALA A 533 -17.51 -8.43 14.41
C ALA A 533 -18.67 -7.89 15.25
N GLN A 534 -19.33 -8.75 16.02
CA GLN A 534 -20.40 -8.33 16.93
C GLN A 534 -19.89 -7.47 18.09
N TYR A 535 -18.69 -7.77 18.59
CA TYR A 535 -18.02 -6.88 19.55
C TYR A 535 -17.78 -5.49 18.96
N THR A 536 -17.28 -5.40 17.72
CA THR A 536 -17.02 -4.11 17.06
C THR A 536 -18.29 -3.28 16.90
N GLU A 537 -19.40 -3.92 16.51
CA GLU A 537 -20.71 -3.27 16.36
C GLU A 537 -21.24 -2.74 17.71
N THR A 538 -21.23 -3.58 18.74
CA THR A 538 -21.73 -3.22 20.07
C THR A 538 -20.81 -2.22 20.79
N ASN A 539 -19.50 -2.29 20.57
CA ASN A 539 -18.54 -1.29 21.02
C ASN A 539 -18.88 0.08 20.41
N ALA A 540 -19.02 0.17 19.08
CA ALA A 540 -19.36 1.42 18.42
C ALA A 540 -20.67 2.03 18.97
N ALA A 541 -21.71 1.21 19.16
CA ALA A 541 -22.99 1.66 19.71
C ALA A 541 -22.86 2.25 21.13
N PHE A 542 -22.02 1.67 22.00
CA PHE A 542 -21.76 2.20 23.33
C PHE A 542 -21.12 3.59 23.29
N HIS A 543 -20.13 3.79 22.42
CA HIS A 543 -19.40 5.07 22.29
C HIS A 543 -20.22 6.14 21.57
N ASP A 544 -20.91 5.80 20.48
CA ASP A 544 -21.88 6.67 19.79
C ASP A 544 -22.92 7.26 20.76
N TYR A 545 -23.39 6.42 21.69
CA TYR A 545 -24.41 6.84 22.66
C TYR A 545 -23.91 7.93 23.61
N LEU A 546 -22.65 7.87 24.08
CA LEU A 546 -22.08 8.93 24.90
C LEU A 546 -22.08 10.28 24.17
N PHE A 547 -21.68 10.29 22.89
CA PHE A 547 -21.69 11.51 22.09
C PHE A 547 -23.11 12.02 21.81
N ALA A 548 -24.07 11.13 21.55
CA ALA A 548 -25.47 11.51 21.38
C ALA A 548 -26.05 12.17 22.65
N LEU A 549 -25.65 11.70 23.85
CA LEU A 549 -26.09 12.26 25.13
C LEU A 549 -25.59 13.67 25.39
N THR A 550 -24.54 14.13 24.69
CA THR A 550 -24.04 15.51 24.82
C THR A 550 -25.01 16.55 24.25
N GLY A 551 -25.92 16.14 23.34
CA GLY A 551 -26.78 17.05 22.59
C GLY A 551 -26.03 17.94 21.59
N ASN A 552 -24.73 17.69 21.35
CA ASN A 552 -23.89 18.45 20.43
C ASN A 552 -23.70 17.68 19.13
N ALA A 553 -24.40 18.11 18.07
CA ALA A 553 -24.34 17.47 16.76
C ALA A 553 -22.95 17.51 16.12
N TYR A 554 -22.17 18.57 16.36
CA TYR A 554 -20.80 18.69 15.83
C TYR A 554 -19.83 17.74 16.50
N LEU A 555 -19.98 17.50 17.81
CA LEU A 555 -19.14 16.57 18.53
C LEU A 555 -19.42 15.12 18.10
N LEU A 556 -20.69 14.79 17.86
CA LEU A 556 -21.09 13.49 17.29
C LEU A 556 -20.55 13.32 15.86
N GLN A 557 -20.65 14.35 15.01
CA GLN A 557 -20.08 14.32 13.65
C GLN A 557 -18.56 14.17 13.67
N ALA A 558 -17.86 14.86 14.57
CA ALA A 558 -16.42 14.73 14.73
C ALA A 558 -16.01 13.31 15.14
N TYR A 559 -16.75 12.66 16.06
CA TYR A 559 -16.53 11.26 16.41
C TYR A 559 -16.79 10.33 15.22
N GLN A 560 -17.91 10.51 14.51
CA GLN A 560 -18.26 9.69 13.34
C GLN A 560 -17.25 9.83 12.20
N ALA A 561 -16.67 11.03 12.02
CA ALA A 561 -15.63 11.29 11.04
C ALA A 561 -14.30 10.56 11.33
N LEU A 562 -14.05 10.14 12.58
CA LEU A 562 -12.89 9.31 12.89
C LEU A 562 -13.00 7.89 12.32
N ASP A 563 -14.21 7.43 11.98
CA ASP A 563 -14.51 6.08 11.47
C ASP A 563 -13.79 4.94 12.24
N VAL A 564 -13.80 5.03 13.57
CA VAL A 564 -13.15 4.03 14.43
C VAL A 564 -13.76 2.65 14.22
N LYS A 565 -15.07 2.58 13.96
CA LYS A 565 -15.78 1.35 13.64
C LYS A 565 -15.29 0.72 12.34
N GLY A 566 -15.14 1.49 11.26
CA GLY A 566 -14.62 0.99 9.98
C GLY A 566 -13.23 0.38 10.17
N ARG A 567 -12.32 1.12 10.83
CA ARG A 567 -10.96 0.63 11.12
C ARG A 567 -10.94 -0.62 12.00
N MET A 568 -11.74 -0.68 13.07
CA MET A 568 -11.87 -1.89 13.89
C MET A 568 -12.41 -3.07 13.08
N SER A 569 -13.39 -2.84 12.20
CA SER A 569 -13.99 -3.89 11.35
C SER A 569 -12.99 -4.47 10.34
N ASP A 570 -12.02 -3.67 9.90
CA ASP A 570 -10.96 -4.12 8.99
C ASP A 570 -9.90 -4.92 9.74
N VAL A 571 -9.41 -4.39 10.86
CA VAL A 571 -8.29 -4.95 11.62
C VAL A 571 -8.71 -6.17 12.45
N LEU A 572 -9.84 -6.10 13.15
CA LEU A 572 -10.26 -7.12 14.11
C LEU A 572 -11.03 -8.28 13.46
N ARG A 573 -11.32 -8.21 12.15
CA ARG A 573 -12.14 -9.21 11.43
C ARG A 573 -11.75 -10.66 11.72
N ASN A 574 -10.45 -10.92 11.81
CA ASN A 574 -9.88 -12.25 12.08
C ASN A 574 -9.06 -12.28 13.37
N ALA A 575 -9.12 -11.22 14.18
CA ALA A 575 -8.37 -11.16 15.42
C ALA A 575 -8.97 -12.14 16.43
N THR A 576 -8.12 -12.97 17.01
CA THR A 576 -8.53 -13.90 18.07
C THR A 576 -8.31 -13.32 19.46
N TRP A 577 -7.40 -12.36 19.60
CA TRP A 577 -7.01 -11.78 20.88
C TRP A 577 -7.62 -10.39 21.12
N CYS A 578 -7.99 -10.13 22.37
CA CYS A 578 -8.33 -8.81 22.88
C CYS A 578 -7.79 -8.60 24.29
N ASP A 579 -7.61 -7.35 24.71
CA ASP A 579 -7.30 -7.07 26.11
C ASP A 579 -8.46 -7.55 27.01
N PRO A 580 -8.19 -8.30 28.10
CA PRO A 580 -9.24 -8.90 28.93
C PRO A 580 -10.14 -7.88 29.64
N ARG A 581 -9.75 -6.60 29.69
CA ARG A 581 -10.58 -5.54 30.25
C ARG A 581 -11.43 -4.78 29.24
N CYS A 582 -11.25 -5.00 27.93
CA CYS A 582 -11.82 -4.16 26.88
C CYS A 582 -13.37 -4.05 26.95
N ALA A 583 -14.07 -5.12 27.32
CA ALA A 583 -15.52 -5.09 27.50
C ALA A 583 -15.94 -4.64 28.90
N THR A 584 -15.22 -5.08 29.95
CA THR A 584 -15.54 -4.72 31.35
C THR A 584 -15.34 -3.24 31.64
N ASP A 585 -14.41 -2.57 30.95
CA ASP A 585 -14.18 -1.14 31.08
C ASP A 585 -15.42 -0.31 30.76
N HIS A 586 -16.24 -0.73 29.81
CA HIS A 586 -17.49 -0.04 29.52
C HIS A 586 -18.41 -0.01 30.74
N VAL A 587 -18.53 -1.15 31.44
CA VAL A 587 -19.38 -1.27 32.65
C VAL A 587 -18.84 -0.39 33.78
N ASP A 588 -17.52 -0.36 33.96
CA ASP A 588 -16.86 0.46 34.97
C ASP A 588 -16.98 1.96 34.66
N ILE A 589 -16.88 2.35 33.38
CA ILE A 589 -17.11 3.74 32.94
C ILE A 589 -18.53 4.15 33.30
N VAL A 590 -19.55 3.34 32.98
CA VAL A 590 -20.94 3.69 33.33
C VAL A 590 -21.13 3.77 34.85
N ALA A 591 -20.50 2.89 35.64
CA ALA A 591 -20.56 2.95 37.10
C ALA A 591 -19.98 4.28 37.65
N ALA A 592 -18.91 4.80 37.06
CA ALA A 592 -18.36 6.11 37.41
C ALA A 592 -19.29 7.27 37.01
N PHE A 593 -20.01 7.15 35.89
CA PHE A 593 -21.05 8.12 35.50
C PHE A 593 -22.25 8.12 36.47
N GLU A 594 -22.65 6.95 36.97
CA GLU A 594 -23.73 6.81 37.95
C GLU A 594 -23.38 7.38 39.32
N SER A 595 -22.13 7.21 39.77
CA SER A 595 -21.64 7.78 41.03
C SER A 595 -21.30 9.27 40.91
N GLY A 596 -21.21 9.81 39.69
CA GLY A 596 -20.75 11.17 39.42
C GLY A 596 -19.25 11.37 39.67
N ASP A 597 -18.47 10.29 39.74
CA ASP A 597 -17.03 10.33 39.98
C ASP A 597 -16.28 10.67 38.68
N ARG A 598 -16.03 11.97 38.52
CA ARG A 598 -15.38 12.53 37.33
C ARG A 598 -13.94 12.06 37.16
N GLU A 599 -13.19 11.90 38.25
CA GLU A 599 -11.79 11.49 38.16
C GLU A 599 -11.66 10.01 37.80
N ALA A 600 -12.53 9.17 38.38
CA ALA A 600 -12.62 7.76 38.02
C ALA A 600 -13.03 7.58 36.55
N ALA A 601 -14.06 8.29 36.08
CA ALA A 601 -14.51 8.22 34.70
C ALA A 601 -13.42 8.63 33.69
N ARG A 602 -12.69 9.72 33.97
CA ARG A 602 -11.57 10.19 33.15
C ARG A 602 -10.44 9.16 33.06
N THR A 603 -10.11 8.55 34.19
CA THR A 603 -9.06 7.52 34.28
C THR A 603 -9.46 6.27 33.51
N LEU A 604 -10.71 5.82 33.66
CA LEU A 604 -11.23 4.64 32.99
C LEU A 604 -11.31 4.82 31.46
N ILE A 605 -11.79 5.98 30.98
CA ILE A 605 -11.82 6.30 29.54
C ILE A 605 -10.40 6.29 28.93
N THR A 606 -9.45 6.92 29.60
CA THR A 606 -8.04 6.97 29.13
C THR A 606 -7.43 5.56 29.09
N ALA A 607 -7.71 4.75 30.12
CA ALA A 607 -7.19 3.40 30.23
C ALA A 607 -7.84 2.44 29.20
N HIS A 608 -9.15 2.59 28.95
CA HIS A 608 -9.90 1.87 27.91
C HIS A 608 -9.34 2.16 26.51
N ALA A 609 -9.04 3.44 26.21
CA ALA A 609 -8.41 3.83 24.95
C ALA A 609 -7.01 3.22 24.79
N ALA A 610 -6.20 3.18 25.85
CA ALA A 610 -4.87 2.57 25.82
C ALA A 610 -4.92 1.06 25.54
N ARG A 611 -5.87 0.34 26.15
CA ARG A 611 -6.09 -1.10 25.91
C ARG A 611 -6.69 -1.39 24.53
N SER A 612 -7.55 -0.51 24.04
CA SER A 612 -8.08 -0.57 22.68
C SER A 612 -6.94 -0.42 21.65
N LYS A 613 -6.02 0.52 21.88
CA LYS A 613 -4.78 0.63 21.09
C LYS A 613 -3.99 -0.68 21.12
N GLN A 614 -3.70 -1.23 22.29
CA GLN A 614 -2.95 -2.49 22.41
C GLN A 614 -3.60 -3.65 21.63
N THR A 615 -4.92 -3.80 21.73
CA THR A 615 -5.71 -4.78 20.97
C THR A 615 -5.50 -4.63 19.47
N MET A 616 -5.61 -3.40 18.96
CA MET A 616 -5.44 -3.09 17.54
C MET A 616 -4.00 -3.31 17.07
N ARG A 617 -3.00 -2.82 17.82
CA ARG A 617 -1.58 -3.01 17.48
C ARG A 617 -1.23 -4.48 17.32
N ARG A 618 -1.71 -5.33 18.24
CA ARG A 618 -1.46 -6.76 18.18
C ARG A 618 -2.15 -7.42 16.99
N ALA A 619 -3.43 -7.12 16.75
CA ALA A 619 -4.16 -7.64 15.61
C ALA A 619 -3.50 -7.26 14.26
N MET A 620 -3.03 -6.02 14.13
CA MET A 620 -2.29 -5.56 12.94
C MET A 620 -0.95 -6.30 12.78
N ALA A 621 -0.18 -6.46 13.86
CA ALA A 621 1.08 -7.19 13.82
C ALA A 621 0.89 -8.68 13.45
N GLU A 622 -0.14 -9.33 13.99
CA GLU A 622 -0.49 -10.71 13.67
C GLU A 622 -0.94 -10.85 12.20
N ALA A 623 -1.71 -9.88 11.69
CA ALA A 623 -2.13 -9.84 10.28
C ALA A 623 -0.94 -9.67 9.31
N ALA A 624 -0.01 -8.76 9.62
CA ALA A 624 1.21 -8.55 8.84
C ALA A 624 2.15 -9.78 8.88
N GLN A 625 2.24 -10.45 10.03
CA GLN A 625 3.00 -11.69 10.15
C GLN A 625 2.36 -12.83 9.33
N ALA A 626 1.03 -12.91 9.29
CA ALA A 626 0.30 -13.91 8.50
C ALA A 626 0.46 -13.67 6.98
N SER A 627 0.54 -12.42 6.52
CA SER A 627 0.72 -12.09 5.10
C SER A 627 2.12 -12.42 4.57
N THR A 628 3.14 -12.48 5.45
CA THR A 628 4.52 -12.81 5.07
C THR A 628 4.73 -14.32 4.85
N PRO A 629 5.26 -14.77 3.70
CA PRO A 629 5.60 -16.17 3.43
C PRO A 629 6.53 -16.76 4.50
N ALA A 630 6.15 -17.91 5.08
CA ALA A 630 6.91 -18.51 6.18
C ALA A 630 8.29 -19.03 5.75
N LEU A 631 8.41 -19.45 4.49
CA LEU A 631 9.62 -19.98 3.89
C LEU A 631 9.85 -19.31 2.53
N ILE A 632 10.98 -18.63 2.38
CA ILE A 632 11.42 -18.02 1.12
C ILE A 632 12.80 -18.54 0.72
N THR A 633 13.07 -18.60 -0.58
CA THR A 633 14.40 -18.83 -1.14
C THR A 633 14.80 -17.62 -1.99
N PRO A 634 15.50 -16.63 -1.39
CA PRO A 634 15.77 -15.36 -2.05
C PRO A 634 16.44 -15.50 -3.42
N GLY A 635 15.94 -14.74 -4.39
CA GLY A 635 16.50 -14.66 -5.74
C GLY A 635 16.14 -15.79 -6.70
N ARG A 636 15.31 -16.76 -6.29
CA ARG A 636 14.88 -17.89 -7.14
C ARG A 636 14.16 -17.44 -8.41
N PHE A 637 13.44 -16.31 -8.34
CA PHE A 637 12.67 -15.77 -9.46
C PHE A 637 13.24 -14.45 -10.02
N THR A 638 14.43 -14.03 -9.61
CA THR A 638 15.07 -12.80 -10.09
C THR A 638 15.09 -12.74 -11.62
N GLY A 639 14.51 -11.67 -12.17
CA GLY A 639 14.47 -11.42 -13.60
C GLY A 639 13.48 -12.30 -14.38
N LYS A 640 12.58 -13.02 -13.69
CA LYS A 640 11.50 -13.80 -14.31
C LYS A 640 10.17 -13.07 -14.18
N VAL A 641 9.38 -13.11 -15.26
CA VAL A 641 7.99 -12.62 -15.28
C VAL A 641 7.05 -13.79 -15.09
N VAL A 642 6.31 -13.77 -13.98
CA VAL A 642 5.42 -14.86 -13.55
C VAL A 642 3.96 -14.39 -13.56
N VAL A 643 3.16 -14.99 -14.44
CA VAL A 643 1.72 -14.76 -14.50
C VAL A 643 1.02 -15.74 -13.57
N ILE A 644 0.17 -15.23 -12.67
CA ILE A 644 -0.51 -16.01 -11.63
C ILE A 644 -2.00 -15.72 -11.71
N THR A 645 -2.80 -16.76 -11.96
CA THR A 645 -4.26 -16.63 -12.08
C THR A 645 -4.95 -16.94 -10.76
N GLY A 646 -6.10 -16.31 -10.48
CA GLY A 646 -6.80 -16.48 -9.22
C GLY A 646 -5.99 -15.92 -8.04
N ALA A 647 -5.28 -14.81 -8.27
CA ALA A 647 -4.29 -14.27 -7.35
C ALA A 647 -4.91 -13.46 -6.20
N ALA A 648 -6.21 -13.13 -6.22
CA ALA A 648 -6.82 -12.25 -5.23
C ALA A 648 -6.97 -12.85 -3.82
N GLN A 649 -6.90 -14.18 -3.68
CA GLN A 649 -7.03 -14.85 -2.37
C GLN A 649 -6.46 -16.28 -2.35
N GLY A 650 -6.17 -16.79 -1.15
CA GLY A 650 -5.88 -18.20 -0.92
C GLY A 650 -4.54 -18.66 -1.53
N ILE A 651 -4.51 -19.81 -2.21
CA ILE A 651 -3.27 -20.39 -2.75
C ILE A 651 -2.62 -19.46 -3.78
N GLY A 652 -3.42 -18.80 -4.64
CA GLY A 652 -2.92 -17.87 -5.65
C GLY A 652 -2.24 -16.66 -5.03
N GLU A 653 -2.90 -16.01 -4.06
CA GLU A 653 -2.33 -14.91 -3.30
C GLU A 653 -1.04 -15.32 -2.60
N ARG A 654 -1.04 -16.45 -1.86
CA ARG A 654 0.15 -16.89 -1.13
C ARG A 654 1.32 -17.22 -2.06
N THR A 655 1.03 -17.80 -3.22
CA THR A 655 2.02 -18.07 -4.26
C THR A 655 2.59 -16.76 -4.82
N ALA A 656 1.73 -15.76 -5.09
CA ALA A 656 2.15 -14.45 -5.56
C ALA A 656 3.10 -13.74 -4.58
N ARG A 657 2.71 -13.66 -3.31
CA ARG A 657 3.55 -13.08 -2.24
C ARG A 657 4.90 -13.77 -2.14
N ARG A 658 4.91 -15.10 -2.23
CA ARG A 658 6.15 -15.88 -2.17
C ARG A 658 7.04 -15.64 -3.39
N ILE A 659 6.50 -15.67 -4.60
CA ILE A 659 7.29 -15.41 -5.82
C ILE A 659 7.86 -14.00 -5.81
N HIS A 660 7.07 -13.02 -5.38
CA HIS A 660 7.51 -11.64 -5.22
C HIS A 660 8.66 -11.53 -4.20
N ALA A 661 8.51 -12.13 -3.02
CA ALA A 661 9.55 -12.17 -1.99
C ALA A 661 10.82 -12.93 -2.44
N GLU A 662 10.70 -13.85 -3.39
CA GLU A 662 11.82 -14.58 -4.01
C GLU A 662 12.39 -13.85 -5.25
N GLY A 663 11.98 -12.60 -5.53
CA GLY A 663 12.54 -11.71 -6.55
C GLY A 663 11.86 -11.74 -7.92
N GLY A 664 10.67 -12.34 -8.02
CA GLY A 664 9.93 -12.45 -9.27
C GLY A 664 9.08 -11.22 -9.59
N THR A 665 9.08 -10.81 -10.86
CA THR A 665 8.07 -9.90 -11.39
C THR A 665 6.75 -10.66 -11.51
N VAL A 666 5.68 -10.15 -10.92
CA VAL A 666 4.39 -10.85 -10.87
C VAL A 666 3.31 -10.12 -11.67
N VAL A 667 2.58 -10.88 -12.48
CA VAL A 667 1.35 -10.44 -13.16
C VAL A 667 0.21 -11.18 -12.48
N LEU A 668 -0.59 -10.44 -11.72
CA LEU A 668 -1.62 -10.98 -10.84
C LEU A 668 -2.98 -10.87 -11.55
N ALA A 669 -3.51 -12.00 -11.99
CA ALA A 669 -4.77 -12.05 -12.73
C ALA A 669 -5.90 -12.61 -11.87
N ASP A 670 -7.01 -11.89 -11.82
CA ASP A 670 -8.25 -12.35 -11.17
C ASP A 670 -9.45 -11.65 -11.81
N ARG A 671 -10.66 -12.18 -11.62
CA ARG A 671 -11.89 -11.50 -12.03
C ARG A 671 -12.27 -10.37 -11.07
N CYS A 672 -11.75 -10.43 -9.85
CA CYS A 672 -12.07 -9.48 -8.79
C CYS A 672 -11.01 -8.39 -8.66
N GLU A 673 -11.46 -7.15 -8.46
CA GLU A 673 -10.59 -5.98 -8.31
C GLU A 673 -9.70 -6.01 -7.07
N LEU A 674 -9.95 -6.91 -6.11
CA LEU A 674 -9.09 -7.14 -4.94
C LEU A 674 -7.65 -7.54 -5.32
N VAL A 675 -7.44 -8.03 -6.55
CA VAL A 675 -6.09 -8.31 -7.05
C VAL A 675 -5.26 -7.02 -7.23
N LYS A 676 -5.89 -5.86 -7.38
CA LYS A 676 -5.23 -4.55 -7.39
C LYS A 676 -4.63 -4.21 -6.04
N GLU A 677 -5.38 -4.43 -4.96
CA GLU A 677 -4.87 -4.24 -3.59
C GLU A 677 -3.60 -5.07 -3.34
N LEU A 678 -3.59 -6.33 -3.81
CA LEU A 678 -2.40 -7.19 -3.69
C LEU A 678 -1.24 -6.67 -4.55
N ALA A 679 -1.49 -6.17 -5.75
CA ALA A 679 -0.44 -5.58 -6.58
C ALA A 679 0.13 -4.31 -5.95
N ASP A 680 -0.73 -3.45 -5.42
CA ASP A 680 -0.36 -2.20 -4.75
C ASP A 680 0.41 -2.46 -3.45
N GLU A 681 0.08 -3.54 -2.73
CA GLU A 681 0.82 -3.97 -1.54
C GLU A 681 2.22 -4.50 -1.89
N LEU A 682 2.35 -5.26 -2.99
CA LEU A 682 3.62 -5.87 -3.40
C LEU A 682 4.54 -4.90 -4.13
N ALA A 683 4.00 -3.96 -4.91
CA ALA A 683 4.78 -3.05 -5.76
C ALA A 683 5.88 -2.24 -5.03
N PRO A 684 5.67 -1.73 -3.80
CA PRO A 684 6.71 -1.01 -3.04
C PRO A 684 7.82 -1.92 -2.49
N GLN A 685 7.63 -3.25 -2.47
CA GLN A 685 8.45 -4.18 -1.70
C GLN A 685 9.54 -4.88 -2.54
N GLY A 686 9.76 -4.46 -3.78
CA GLY A 686 10.87 -4.98 -4.59
C GLY A 686 10.57 -5.13 -6.09
N SER A 687 10.21 -6.34 -6.50
CA SER A 687 10.05 -6.65 -7.93
C SER A 687 8.72 -6.11 -8.47
N PRO A 688 8.64 -5.69 -9.74
CA PRO A 688 7.38 -5.15 -10.26
C PRO A 688 6.20 -6.12 -10.10
N ALA A 689 5.07 -5.59 -9.67
CA ALA A 689 3.79 -6.29 -9.58
C ALA A 689 2.74 -5.51 -10.35
N ILE A 690 1.97 -6.17 -11.23
CA ILE A 690 0.81 -5.56 -11.89
C ILE A 690 -0.43 -6.41 -11.70
N ALA A 691 -1.58 -5.74 -11.59
CA ALA A 691 -2.88 -6.39 -11.55
C ALA A 691 -3.53 -6.41 -12.93
N VAL A 692 -4.15 -7.54 -13.27
CA VAL A 692 -4.93 -7.72 -14.50
C VAL A 692 -6.31 -8.27 -14.16
N THR A 693 -7.31 -7.41 -14.23
CA THR A 693 -8.70 -7.82 -14.01
C THR A 693 -9.24 -8.48 -15.28
N ALA A 694 -9.38 -9.80 -15.25
CA ALA A 694 -9.80 -10.60 -16.40
C ALA A 694 -10.65 -11.81 -15.98
N ASP A 695 -11.72 -12.06 -16.73
CA ASP A 695 -12.53 -13.26 -16.58
C ASP A 695 -11.99 -14.39 -17.46
N LEU A 696 -11.36 -15.38 -16.82
CA LEU A 696 -10.72 -16.50 -17.50
C LEU A 696 -11.70 -17.61 -17.90
N GLU A 697 -12.99 -17.52 -17.52
CA GLU A 697 -14.01 -18.45 -18.03
C GLU A 697 -14.25 -18.25 -19.54
N HIS A 698 -13.78 -17.11 -20.08
CA HIS A 698 -13.82 -16.76 -21.50
C HIS A 698 -12.40 -16.69 -22.08
N SER A 699 -12.26 -17.06 -23.36
CA SER A 699 -10.94 -17.02 -23.99
C SER A 699 -10.38 -15.62 -24.15
N GLU A 700 -11.21 -14.59 -24.39
CA GLU A 700 -10.71 -13.22 -24.56
C GLU A 700 -10.04 -12.70 -23.27
N GLY A 701 -10.49 -13.16 -22.10
CA GLY A 701 -9.87 -12.81 -20.83
C GLY A 701 -8.46 -13.39 -20.69
N ALA A 702 -8.26 -14.64 -21.11
CA ALA A 702 -6.93 -15.26 -21.14
C ALA A 702 -5.99 -14.58 -22.14
N ASP A 703 -6.50 -14.21 -23.32
CA ASP A 703 -5.73 -13.48 -24.33
C ASP A 703 -5.33 -12.09 -23.80
N THR A 704 -6.26 -11.33 -23.23
CA THR A 704 -6.01 -10.01 -22.60
C THR A 704 -4.96 -10.10 -21.50
N MET A 705 -5.05 -11.13 -20.64
CA MET A 705 -4.10 -11.35 -19.55
C MET A 705 -2.66 -11.50 -20.06
N ILE A 706 -2.47 -12.33 -21.08
CA ILE A 706 -1.13 -12.57 -21.64
C ILE A 706 -0.65 -11.37 -22.45
N GLU A 707 -1.54 -10.70 -23.19
CA GLU A 707 -1.22 -9.47 -23.92
C GLU A 707 -0.73 -8.37 -22.98
N GLN A 708 -1.38 -8.17 -21.83
CA GLN A 708 -0.93 -7.20 -20.83
C GLN A 708 0.42 -7.58 -20.22
N ALA A 709 0.64 -8.86 -19.88
CA ALA A 709 1.94 -9.33 -19.40
C ALA A 709 3.07 -9.02 -20.41
N ILE A 710 2.83 -9.27 -21.69
CA ILE A 710 3.78 -9.00 -22.77
C ILE A 710 3.92 -7.49 -23.02
N ALA A 711 2.85 -6.71 -22.96
CA ALA A 711 2.91 -5.27 -23.15
C ALA A 711 3.73 -4.58 -22.05
N SER A 712 3.58 -5.03 -20.80
CA SER A 712 4.29 -4.46 -19.65
C SER A 712 5.75 -4.93 -19.56
N PHE A 713 6.03 -6.20 -19.84
CA PHE A 713 7.35 -6.78 -19.54
C PHE A 713 8.04 -7.44 -20.74
N GLY A 714 7.40 -7.48 -21.91
CA GLY A 714 7.94 -8.03 -23.15
C GLY A 714 7.97 -9.57 -23.23
N ARG A 715 7.60 -10.27 -22.16
CA ARG A 715 7.79 -11.72 -22.02
C ARG A 715 6.90 -12.36 -20.96
N VAL A 716 6.78 -13.69 -21.00
CA VAL A 716 6.18 -14.52 -19.94
C VAL A 716 7.10 -15.72 -19.68
N ASP A 717 7.72 -15.80 -18.50
CA ASP A 717 8.62 -16.91 -18.13
C ASP A 717 7.87 -18.07 -17.49
N VAL A 718 6.93 -17.75 -16.61
CA VAL A 718 6.15 -18.74 -15.86
C VAL A 718 4.66 -18.38 -15.95
N LEU A 719 3.81 -19.37 -16.20
CA LEU A 719 2.36 -19.28 -16.06
C LEU A 719 1.91 -20.23 -14.95
N ILE A 720 1.20 -19.70 -13.95
CA ILE A 720 0.61 -20.45 -12.84
C ILE A 720 -0.92 -20.40 -12.97
N ASN A 721 -1.51 -21.53 -13.34
CA ASN A 721 -2.95 -21.68 -13.55
C ASN A 721 -3.62 -22.17 -12.26
N ASN A 722 -4.05 -21.25 -11.40
CA ASN A 722 -4.65 -21.53 -10.09
C ASN A 722 -6.18 -21.33 -10.02
N VAL A 723 -6.80 -20.66 -11.01
CA VAL A 723 -8.26 -20.51 -11.05
C VAL A 723 -8.97 -21.87 -11.03
N GLY A 724 -10.00 -21.96 -10.19
CA GLY A 724 -10.87 -23.13 -10.06
C GLY A 724 -11.35 -23.36 -8.63
N GLY A 725 -11.85 -24.57 -8.40
CA GLY A 725 -12.34 -25.02 -7.09
C GLY A 725 -13.79 -25.44 -7.15
N ALA A 726 -14.15 -26.46 -6.37
CA ALA A 726 -15.53 -26.95 -6.31
C ALA A 726 -16.49 -25.84 -5.87
N ILE A 727 -17.60 -25.76 -6.59
CA ILE A 727 -18.70 -24.81 -6.41
C ILE A 727 -19.78 -25.48 -5.56
N ASN A 728 -20.18 -26.70 -5.94
CA ASN A 728 -21.32 -27.40 -5.35
C ASN A 728 -20.89 -28.73 -4.71
N PHE A 729 -21.54 -29.08 -3.61
CA PHE A 729 -21.29 -30.30 -2.84
C PHE A 729 -22.59 -31.08 -2.62
N LYS A 730 -22.85 -32.07 -3.47
CA LYS A 730 -24.07 -32.92 -3.42
C LYS A 730 -23.90 -34.24 -4.17
N PRO A 731 -24.76 -35.25 -3.99
CA PRO A 731 -24.76 -36.45 -4.83
C PRO A 731 -24.88 -36.10 -6.32
N PHE A 732 -24.24 -36.89 -7.19
CA PHE A 732 -24.15 -36.54 -8.61
C PHE A 732 -25.51 -36.43 -9.31
N THR A 733 -26.50 -37.21 -8.87
CA THR A 733 -27.87 -37.17 -9.38
C THR A 733 -28.58 -35.85 -9.13
N GLU A 734 -28.10 -35.05 -8.17
CA GLU A 734 -28.68 -33.75 -7.80
C GLU A 734 -28.06 -32.58 -8.57
N PHE A 735 -27.05 -32.81 -9.40
CA PHE A 735 -26.46 -31.77 -10.24
C PHE A 735 -27.33 -31.50 -11.46
N SER A 736 -27.69 -30.24 -11.65
CA SER A 736 -28.27 -29.75 -12.89
C SER A 736 -27.21 -29.64 -13.99
N ALA A 737 -27.65 -29.65 -15.25
CA ALA A 737 -26.76 -29.45 -16.39
C ALA A 737 -26.01 -28.10 -16.34
N ALA A 738 -26.63 -27.05 -15.79
CA ALA A 738 -26.02 -25.74 -15.63
C ALA A 738 -24.89 -25.76 -14.60
N GLU A 739 -25.08 -26.43 -13.46
CA GLU A 739 -24.04 -26.57 -12.43
C GLU A 739 -22.87 -27.42 -12.92
N ILE A 740 -23.14 -28.49 -13.67
CA ILE A 740 -22.08 -29.30 -14.30
C ILE A 740 -21.24 -28.43 -15.24
N ARG A 741 -21.89 -27.64 -16.10
CA ARG A 741 -21.18 -26.74 -17.03
C ARG A 741 -20.37 -25.68 -16.28
N ALA A 742 -20.94 -25.04 -15.27
CA ALA A 742 -20.24 -24.04 -14.46
C ALA A 742 -18.98 -24.59 -13.77
N GLU A 743 -19.00 -25.85 -13.31
CA GLU A 743 -17.82 -26.51 -12.73
C GLU A 743 -16.71 -26.73 -13.78
N ILE A 744 -17.08 -27.19 -14.98
CA ILE A 744 -16.15 -27.42 -16.08
C ILE A 744 -15.55 -26.08 -16.57
N ASP A 745 -16.40 -25.07 -16.81
CA ASP A 745 -15.97 -23.78 -17.34
C ASP A 745 -14.98 -23.11 -16.37
N ARG A 746 -15.30 -23.07 -15.08
CA ARG A 746 -14.44 -22.46 -14.07
C ARG A 746 -13.16 -23.23 -13.77
N SER A 747 -13.21 -24.56 -13.72
CA SER A 747 -12.05 -25.35 -13.27
C SER A 747 -11.16 -25.85 -14.41
N LEU A 748 -11.72 -26.19 -15.59
CA LEU A 748 -10.95 -26.76 -16.70
C LEU A 748 -10.72 -25.74 -17.82
N MET A 749 -11.77 -25.03 -18.26
CA MET A 749 -11.68 -24.16 -19.44
C MET A 749 -10.74 -22.98 -19.21
N THR A 750 -10.76 -22.40 -18.00
CA THR A 750 -9.81 -21.37 -17.56
C THR A 750 -8.35 -21.77 -17.78
N THR A 751 -7.99 -23.01 -17.43
CA THR A 751 -6.62 -23.53 -17.61
C THR A 751 -6.29 -23.76 -19.09
N LEU A 752 -7.24 -24.33 -19.86
CA LEU A 752 -7.07 -24.55 -21.30
C LEU A 752 -6.83 -23.25 -22.06
N TYR A 753 -7.67 -22.22 -21.81
CA TYR A 753 -7.54 -20.92 -22.46
C TYR A 753 -6.24 -20.23 -22.08
N SER A 754 -5.86 -20.26 -20.80
CA SER A 754 -4.63 -19.62 -20.32
C SER A 754 -3.38 -20.27 -20.91
N CYS A 755 -3.32 -21.60 -20.97
CA CYS A 755 -2.25 -22.33 -21.65
C CYS A 755 -2.19 -21.96 -23.14
N ARG A 756 -3.33 -21.97 -23.85
CA ARG A 756 -3.41 -21.63 -25.27
C ARG A 756 -2.90 -20.21 -25.55
N ALA A 757 -3.26 -19.25 -24.71
CA ALA A 757 -2.86 -17.85 -24.85
C ALA A 757 -1.34 -17.64 -24.61
N ALA A 758 -0.76 -18.32 -23.62
CA ALA A 758 0.65 -18.14 -23.25
C ALA A 758 1.65 -18.85 -24.19
N LEU A 759 1.26 -20.01 -24.74
CA LEU A 759 2.15 -20.86 -25.54
C LEU A 759 2.82 -20.13 -26.71
N PRO A 760 2.13 -19.33 -27.56
CA PRO A 760 2.77 -18.62 -28.66
C PRO A 760 3.94 -17.74 -28.22
N ALA A 761 3.83 -17.05 -27.08
CA ALA A 761 4.90 -16.21 -26.56
C ALA A 761 6.08 -17.05 -26.05
N MET A 762 5.81 -18.09 -25.26
CA MET A 762 6.85 -19.01 -24.75
C MET A 762 7.59 -19.73 -25.88
N VAL A 763 6.86 -20.14 -26.92
CA VAL A 763 7.41 -20.79 -28.11
C VAL A 763 8.34 -19.87 -28.89
N ARG A 764 8.00 -18.58 -29.03
CA ARG A 764 8.88 -17.57 -29.65
C ARG A 764 10.12 -17.31 -28.79
N GLN A 765 9.99 -17.35 -27.47
CA GLN A 765 11.11 -17.20 -26.53
C GLN A 765 12.05 -18.42 -26.51
N GLY A 766 11.56 -19.60 -26.93
CA GLY A 766 12.28 -20.87 -26.83
C GLY A 766 12.45 -21.38 -25.39
N ARG A 767 11.70 -20.80 -24.44
CA ARG A 767 11.66 -21.21 -23.03
C ARG A 767 10.35 -20.80 -22.36
N GLY A 768 9.92 -21.59 -21.38
CA GLY A 768 8.81 -21.24 -20.48
C GLY A 768 8.46 -22.37 -19.52
N VAL A 769 7.76 -22.03 -18.44
CA VAL A 769 7.23 -23.01 -17.48
C VAL A 769 5.74 -22.78 -17.28
N ILE A 770 4.94 -23.83 -17.35
CA ILE A 770 3.51 -23.80 -17.01
C ILE A 770 3.31 -24.72 -15.80
N VAL A 771 2.76 -24.16 -14.72
CA VAL A 771 2.35 -24.90 -13.53
C VAL A 771 0.84 -24.85 -13.42
N ASN A 772 0.19 -25.99 -13.64
CA ASN A 772 -1.25 -26.13 -13.51
C ASN A 772 -1.62 -26.56 -12.08
N ILE A 773 -2.65 -25.95 -11.49
CA ILE A 773 -3.16 -26.39 -10.19
C ILE A 773 -4.34 -27.34 -10.43
N SER A 774 -4.05 -28.63 -10.29
CA SER A 774 -5.03 -29.71 -10.29
C SER A 774 -5.69 -29.85 -8.90
N SER A 775 -5.97 -31.06 -8.44
CA SER A 775 -6.38 -31.37 -7.07
C SER A 775 -6.21 -32.86 -6.78
N ALA A 776 -5.95 -33.22 -5.53
CA ALA A 776 -6.10 -34.61 -5.08
C ALA A 776 -7.57 -35.07 -5.12
N ALA A 777 -8.54 -34.17 -5.24
CA ALA A 777 -9.95 -34.53 -5.34
C ALA A 777 -10.37 -35.09 -6.72
N THR A 778 -9.46 -35.70 -7.49
CA THR A 778 -9.81 -36.42 -8.72
C THR A 778 -10.71 -37.63 -8.47
N ARG A 779 -10.75 -38.13 -7.23
CA ARG A 779 -11.69 -39.15 -6.74
C ARG A 779 -12.54 -38.65 -5.58
N GLY A 780 -13.01 -37.40 -5.66
CA GLY A 780 -13.82 -36.77 -4.62
C GLY A 780 -15.30 -37.17 -4.65
N VAL A 781 -15.88 -37.42 -3.48
CA VAL A 781 -17.34 -37.59 -3.33
C VAL A 781 -18.05 -36.25 -3.31
N HIS A 782 -19.31 -36.26 -3.75
CA HIS A 782 -20.20 -35.09 -3.78
C HIS A 782 -19.74 -33.89 -4.64
N ARG A 783 -18.68 -34.04 -5.44
CA ARG A 783 -18.14 -32.98 -6.32
C ARG A 783 -17.66 -33.53 -7.67
N ILE A 784 -18.38 -34.51 -8.23
CA ILE A 784 -17.92 -35.27 -9.42
C ILE A 784 -17.58 -34.38 -10.62
N PRO A 785 -18.35 -33.33 -11.00
CA PRO A 785 -17.97 -32.47 -12.11
C PRO A 785 -16.63 -31.76 -11.90
N TYR A 786 -16.35 -31.32 -10.67
CA TYR A 786 -15.06 -30.77 -10.28
C TYR A 786 -13.94 -31.81 -10.38
N SER A 787 -14.18 -33.04 -9.91
CA SER A 787 -13.23 -34.15 -10.04
C SER A 787 -12.90 -34.45 -11.50
N ALA A 788 -13.89 -34.44 -12.39
CA ALA A 788 -13.70 -34.59 -13.83
C ALA A 788 -12.88 -33.43 -14.43
N ALA A 789 -13.17 -32.18 -14.04
CA ALA A 789 -12.41 -31.01 -14.47
C ALA A 789 -10.92 -31.11 -14.08
N LYS A 790 -10.62 -31.46 -12.82
CA LYS A 790 -9.24 -31.61 -12.33
C LYS A 790 -8.53 -32.82 -12.93
N GLY A 791 -9.26 -33.91 -13.23
CA GLY A 791 -8.74 -35.01 -14.06
C GLY A 791 -8.36 -34.56 -15.47
N GLY A 792 -9.16 -33.66 -16.07
CA GLY A 792 -8.83 -32.99 -17.33
C GLY A 792 -7.53 -32.17 -17.24
N ILE A 793 -7.30 -31.46 -16.13
CA ILE A 793 -6.05 -30.72 -15.91
C ILE A 793 -4.83 -31.65 -15.87
N ASN A 794 -4.96 -32.86 -15.31
CA ASN A 794 -3.88 -33.86 -15.35
C ASN A 794 -3.58 -34.28 -16.79
N ALA A 795 -4.60 -34.51 -17.61
CA ALA A 795 -4.45 -34.92 -19.00
C ALA A 795 -3.82 -33.82 -19.88
N ILE A 796 -4.25 -32.56 -19.74
CA ILE A 796 -3.66 -31.45 -20.52
C ILE A 796 -2.21 -31.19 -20.09
N THR A 797 -1.87 -31.36 -18.81
CA THR A 797 -0.49 -31.23 -18.32
C THR A 797 0.44 -32.22 -19.03
N ALA A 798 0.04 -33.50 -19.08
CA ALA A 798 0.82 -34.53 -19.76
C ALA A 798 0.91 -34.29 -21.29
N SER A 799 -0.21 -33.91 -21.91
CA SER A 799 -0.26 -33.71 -23.37
C SER A 799 0.57 -32.50 -23.81
N LEU A 800 0.44 -31.36 -23.13
CA LEU A 800 1.23 -30.17 -23.43
C LEU A 800 2.73 -30.37 -23.16
N ALA A 801 3.08 -31.13 -22.12
CA ALA A 801 4.48 -31.50 -21.87
C ALA A 801 5.05 -32.32 -23.04
N MET A 802 4.30 -33.31 -23.54
CA MET A 802 4.72 -34.14 -24.67
C MET A 802 4.88 -33.33 -25.96
N GLU A 803 3.99 -32.38 -26.22
CA GLU A 803 3.99 -31.58 -27.44
C GLU A 803 5.03 -30.45 -27.45
N TYR A 804 5.27 -29.80 -26.31
CA TYR A 804 6.07 -28.57 -26.25
C TYR A 804 7.46 -28.71 -25.59
N ALA A 805 7.83 -29.89 -25.09
CA ALA A 805 9.15 -30.11 -24.50
C ALA A 805 10.31 -29.77 -25.46
N GLU A 806 10.22 -30.15 -26.74
CA GLU A 806 11.24 -29.83 -27.76
C GLU A 806 11.36 -28.33 -28.05
N ARG A 807 10.38 -27.53 -27.62
CA ARG A 807 10.37 -26.06 -27.73
C ARG A 807 10.92 -25.38 -26.47
N GLY A 808 11.48 -26.13 -25.53
CA GLY A 808 12.04 -25.62 -24.28
C GLY A 808 10.97 -25.26 -23.23
N ILE A 809 9.75 -25.76 -23.39
CA ILE A 809 8.62 -25.44 -22.49
C ILE A 809 8.36 -26.63 -21.58
N ARG A 810 8.33 -26.35 -20.28
CA ARG A 810 8.08 -27.34 -19.23
C ARG A 810 6.65 -27.18 -18.73
N VAL A 811 5.90 -28.28 -18.66
CA VAL A 811 4.51 -28.24 -18.17
C VAL A 811 4.36 -29.26 -17.06
N VAL A 812 3.93 -28.80 -15.89
CA VAL A 812 3.79 -29.60 -14.67
C VAL A 812 2.52 -29.22 -13.94
N ALA A 813 2.09 -30.04 -12.97
CA ALA A 813 0.98 -29.70 -12.12
C ALA A 813 1.25 -30.01 -10.65
N THR A 814 0.63 -29.25 -9.75
CA THR A 814 0.41 -29.67 -8.37
C THR A 814 -1.02 -30.16 -8.19
N ALA A 815 -1.25 -31.07 -7.26
CA ALA A 815 -2.57 -31.55 -6.88
C ALA A 815 -2.81 -31.30 -5.37
N PRO A 816 -3.28 -30.09 -5.01
CA PRO A 816 -3.60 -29.76 -3.62
C PRO A 816 -4.71 -30.63 -3.02
N GLY A 817 -4.54 -31.00 -1.76
CA GLY A 817 -5.57 -31.58 -0.89
C GLY A 817 -6.34 -30.52 -0.10
N GLY A 818 -7.03 -30.96 0.97
CA GLY A 818 -7.66 -30.05 1.92
C GLY A 818 -6.65 -29.01 2.42
N THR A 819 -6.98 -27.73 2.28
CA THR A 819 -6.08 -26.61 2.60
C THR A 819 -6.75 -25.69 3.62
N ALA A 820 -6.08 -25.46 4.73
CA ALA A 820 -6.49 -24.51 5.75
C ALA A 820 -6.20 -23.10 5.23
N ALA A 821 -7.25 -22.31 5.05
CA ALA A 821 -7.19 -20.95 4.59
C ALA A 821 -8.22 -20.10 5.36
N PRO A 822 -7.98 -18.78 5.51
CA PRO A 822 -8.96 -17.87 6.08
C PRO A 822 -10.30 -17.90 5.30
N PRO A 823 -11.40 -17.42 5.91
CA PRO A 823 -12.66 -17.23 5.20
C PRO A 823 -12.44 -16.46 3.89
N ARG A 824 -13.09 -16.92 2.81
CA ARG A 824 -12.90 -16.29 1.50
C ARG A 824 -13.50 -14.89 1.47
N ARG A 825 -12.73 -13.93 0.96
CA ARG A 825 -13.20 -12.57 0.66
C ARG A 825 -14.23 -12.60 -0.48
N ILE A 826 -14.04 -13.51 -1.44
CA ILE A 826 -14.92 -13.68 -2.58
C ILE A 826 -15.48 -15.10 -2.56
N SER A 827 -16.81 -15.20 -2.43
CA SER A 827 -17.51 -16.49 -2.52
C SER A 827 -17.32 -17.14 -3.89
N ARG A 828 -17.27 -18.47 -3.90
CA ARG A 828 -17.31 -19.27 -5.13
C ARG A 828 -18.73 -19.40 -5.68
N GLY A 829 -19.74 -18.84 -5.03
CA GLY A 829 -21.15 -19.10 -5.32
C GLY A 829 -21.59 -20.47 -4.82
N THR A 830 -20.90 -21.02 -3.81
CA THR A 830 -21.35 -22.22 -3.10
C THR A 830 -22.58 -21.86 -2.29
N PRO A 831 -23.73 -22.53 -2.49
CA PRO A 831 -24.92 -22.30 -1.69
C PRO A 831 -24.72 -22.76 -0.25
N ASP A 832 -25.29 -22.03 0.70
CA ASP A 832 -25.37 -22.50 2.08
C ASP A 832 -26.34 -23.69 2.17
N PRO A 833 -26.04 -24.71 2.99
CA PRO A 833 -26.93 -25.84 3.18
C PRO A 833 -28.20 -25.41 3.93
N GLU A 834 -29.37 -25.59 3.31
CA GLU A 834 -30.68 -25.22 3.89
C GLU A 834 -31.33 -26.38 4.66
N THR A 835 -30.88 -27.61 4.40
CA THR A 835 -31.45 -28.83 4.98
C THR A 835 -30.37 -29.70 5.64
N ALA A 836 -30.78 -30.52 6.61
CA ALA A 836 -29.88 -31.49 7.25
C ALA A 836 -29.23 -32.46 6.24
N ALA A 837 -29.93 -32.80 5.15
CA ALA A 837 -29.38 -33.63 4.09
C ALA A 837 -28.25 -32.91 3.32
N GLN A 838 -28.45 -31.63 2.98
CA GLN A 838 -27.43 -30.82 2.33
C GLN A 838 -26.21 -30.60 3.24
N GLN A 839 -26.44 -30.38 4.53
CA GLN A 839 -25.36 -30.30 5.52
C GLN A 839 -24.56 -31.60 5.56
N ALA A 840 -25.24 -32.77 5.62
CA ALA A 840 -24.57 -34.07 5.61
C ALA A 840 -23.76 -34.32 4.32
N TRP A 841 -24.26 -33.86 3.17
CA TRP A 841 -23.49 -33.95 1.91
C TRP A 841 -22.23 -33.10 1.95
N PHE A 842 -22.32 -31.91 2.53
CA PHE A 842 -21.19 -31.04 2.75
C PHE A 842 -20.20 -31.68 3.75
N ASP A 843 -20.64 -32.16 4.89
CA ASP A 843 -19.73 -32.75 5.89
C ASP A 843 -18.98 -33.99 5.35
N ALA A 844 -19.64 -34.81 4.55
CA ALA A 844 -19.03 -36.01 3.95
C ALA A 844 -17.79 -35.73 3.08
N HIS A 845 -17.72 -34.59 2.39
CA HIS A 845 -16.51 -34.26 1.60
C HIS A 845 -15.35 -33.81 2.49
N ILE A 846 -15.64 -33.17 3.62
CA ILE A 846 -14.66 -32.77 4.63
C ILE A 846 -14.10 -34.03 5.28
N GLU A 847 -14.97 -34.92 5.72
CA GLU A 847 -14.61 -36.21 6.32
C GLU A 847 -13.72 -37.02 5.39
N GLN A 848 -14.12 -37.22 4.12
CA GLN A 848 -13.29 -37.91 3.13
C GLN A 848 -11.90 -37.26 3.01
N THR A 849 -11.84 -35.93 2.94
CA THR A 849 -10.58 -35.21 2.73
C THR A 849 -9.62 -35.36 3.92
N VAL A 850 -10.15 -35.36 5.15
CA VAL A 850 -9.35 -35.61 6.36
C VAL A 850 -8.96 -37.08 6.46
N GLU A 851 -9.87 -38.00 6.12
CA GLU A 851 -9.64 -39.43 6.21
C GLU A 851 -8.62 -39.92 5.15
N SER A 852 -8.66 -39.41 3.92
CA SER A 852 -7.72 -39.81 2.87
C SER A 852 -6.32 -39.26 3.09
N SER A 853 -6.19 -38.12 3.78
CA SER A 853 -4.90 -37.57 4.21
C SER A 853 -4.24 -38.49 5.25
N LEU A 854 -3.04 -38.98 4.96
CA LEU A 854 -2.26 -39.79 5.91
C LEU A 854 -1.83 -38.97 7.12
N LEU A 855 -1.71 -37.65 6.96
CA LEU A 855 -1.41 -36.70 8.03
C LEU A 855 -2.64 -36.26 8.83
N LYS A 856 -3.86 -36.67 8.42
CA LYS A 856 -5.14 -36.41 9.12
C LYS A 856 -5.40 -34.94 9.44
N ARG A 857 -4.85 -34.04 8.63
CA ARG A 857 -5.04 -32.59 8.72
C ARG A 857 -5.07 -31.97 7.34
N TYR A 858 -5.56 -30.73 7.28
CA TYR A 858 -5.41 -29.88 6.12
C TYR A 858 -3.98 -29.33 6.04
N GLY A 859 -3.51 -29.12 4.80
CA GLY A 859 -2.24 -28.44 4.53
C GLY A 859 -2.36 -26.92 4.71
N THR A 860 -1.26 -26.23 4.97
CA THR A 860 -1.22 -24.77 5.04
C THR A 860 -1.08 -24.14 3.65
N LEU A 861 -1.41 -22.86 3.51
CA LEU A 861 -1.17 -22.11 2.27
C LEU A 861 0.33 -22.08 1.89
N ASP A 862 1.24 -22.03 2.86
CA ASP A 862 2.69 -22.10 2.62
C ASP A 862 3.14 -23.45 2.07
N GLU A 863 2.59 -24.56 2.58
CA GLU A 863 2.88 -25.91 2.08
C GLU A 863 2.46 -26.04 0.61
N GLN A 864 1.30 -25.47 0.23
CA GLN A 864 0.84 -25.45 -1.16
C GLN A 864 1.73 -24.55 -2.04
N ALA A 865 1.98 -23.31 -1.61
CA ALA A 865 2.80 -22.36 -2.36
C ALA A 865 4.24 -22.86 -2.55
N ALA A 866 4.81 -23.57 -1.57
CA ALA A 866 6.16 -24.13 -1.65
C ALA A 866 6.35 -25.08 -2.83
N ALA A 867 5.42 -26.02 -2.99
CA ALA A 867 5.47 -26.99 -4.07
C ALA A 867 5.29 -26.31 -5.44
N ILE A 868 4.40 -25.32 -5.52
CA ILE A 868 4.16 -24.54 -6.74
C ILE A 868 5.43 -23.77 -7.13
N CYS A 869 6.04 -23.03 -6.20
CA CYS A 869 7.27 -22.27 -6.44
C CYS A 869 8.44 -23.18 -6.84
N PHE A 870 8.61 -24.33 -6.16
CA PHE A 870 9.63 -25.32 -6.54
C PHE A 870 9.45 -25.77 -8.00
N LEU A 871 8.25 -26.21 -8.37
CA LEU A 871 7.94 -26.67 -9.71
C LEU A 871 8.04 -25.56 -10.77
N ALA A 872 7.77 -24.30 -10.42
CA ALA A 872 7.92 -23.15 -11.29
C ALA A 872 9.41 -22.77 -11.55
N SER A 873 10.32 -23.19 -10.68
CA SER A 873 11.72 -22.75 -10.67
C SER A 873 12.66 -23.61 -11.53
N ASP A 874 13.92 -23.18 -11.63
CA ASP A 874 14.95 -23.94 -12.36
C ASP A 874 15.44 -25.17 -11.58
N GLU A 875 15.16 -25.25 -10.27
CA GLU A 875 15.43 -26.43 -9.44
C GLU A 875 14.66 -27.66 -9.95
N ALA A 876 13.51 -27.45 -10.59
CA ALA A 876 12.68 -28.48 -11.21
C ALA A 876 12.92 -28.61 -12.73
N SER A 877 14.07 -28.16 -13.25
CA SER A 877 14.36 -28.10 -14.70
C SER A 877 14.24 -29.45 -15.44
N TYR A 878 14.37 -30.58 -14.75
CA TYR A 878 14.22 -31.93 -15.33
C TYR A 878 12.86 -32.60 -15.05
N ILE A 879 11.88 -31.86 -14.52
CA ILE A 879 10.53 -32.38 -14.17
C ILE A 879 9.48 -31.80 -15.12
N THR A 880 8.91 -32.63 -15.99
CA THR A 880 7.83 -32.25 -16.93
C THR A 880 6.81 -33.38 -17.08
N GLY A 881 5.56 -33.06 -17.39
CA GLY A 881 4.45 -34.03 -17.56
C GLY A 881 3.95 -34.66 -16.26
N THR A 882 4.52 -34.30 -15.11
CA THR A 882 4.20 -34.87 -13.80
C THR A 882 3.15 -34.04 -13.06
N VAL A 883 2.27 -34.74 -12.33
CA VAL A 883 1.38 -34.15 -11.31
C VAL A 883 1.93 -34.49 -9.93
N LEU A 884 2.20 -33.49 -9.09
CA LEU A 884 2.70 -33.65 -7.73
C LEU A 884 1.58 -33.47 -6.70
N PRO A 885 1.12 -34.53 -6.01
CA PRO A 885 0.14 -34.40 -4.93
C PRO A 885 0.72 -33.68 -3.71
N VAL A 886 0.00 -32.66 -3.23
CA VAL A 886 0.32 -31.88 -2.02
C VAL A 886 -0.87 -31.99 -1.07
N ALA A 887 -1.09 -33.22 -0.58
CA ALA A 887 -2.32 -33.64 0.10
C ALA A 887 -2.06 -34.56 1.31
N GLY A 888 -0.94 -34.36 2.01
CA GLY A 888 -0.63 -35.13 3.22
C GLY A 888 -0.51 -36.64 3.01
N GLY A 889 -0.05 -37.06 1.82
CA GLY A 889 0.10 -38.47 1.44
C GLY A 889 -1.01 -39.01 0.52
N ASP A 890 -2.14 -38.31 0.41
CA ASP A 890 -3.19 -38.66 -0.52
C ASP A 890 -2.72 -38.50 -1.99
N GLN A 891 -2.84 -39.56 -2.78
CA GLN A 891 -2.49 -39.56 -4.21
C GLN A 891 -3.69 -39.24 -5.12
N GLY A 892 -4.86 -39.02 -4.49
CA GLY A 892 -6.09 -38.54 -5.08
C GLY A 892 -7.06 -39.59 -5.59
#